data_AF-A0A3D3VYN5-F1
#
_entry.id   AF-A0A3D3VYN5-F1
#
_cell.length_a   1.000
_cell.length_b   1.000
_cell.length_c   1.000
_cell.angle_alpha   90.00
_cell.angle_beta   90.00
_cell.angle_gamma   90.00
#
_symmetry.space_group_name_H-M   'P 1'
#
loop_
_entity.id
_entity.type
_entity.pdbx_description
1 polymer ?
#
loop_
_entity_poly.entity_id
_entity_poly.type
_entity_poly.pdbx_seq_one_letter_code
_entity_poly.pdbx_strand_id
1 'polypeptide(L)'
;EKVQKPDMALSDLVDRRSPLADQLKALREAREEHEAPKAAPARPARPGMARGSLLKELRETREAERQAKKLKRKKRTGAAELKTTAQMTFPVTVRALSEAIGRPARAILGLLLKQGRMVTINDALGEEEAMEVALELGVDLSFKKTRDIEAELLASLDHEDPSEQMFGRPAIITILGHVDHGKTTMVDKIRNANVAAGEFGGITQHIAAYQVQHEGHWLTFVDTPGHAAFGEMRSRGANVTDIVVLVVAADDGVMPQTVECISHAKNAGVPIVVALNKIDLPGVDEQKILSQLAQHGILAAEWGGEYEVVRTSGATGVGIDKLLETLILTAELHELKANPQREALGVCLESFRDEGRGAIAWLIVQKGTLKVGDVVLCGSTYGRIRAMYNDRDEPIVEAGPSVPVKVSGLTDVPGAGDHFFVMKDIEEARETADARSHEGRRESLAQRVTPRTLEDILNQPRDGEGVQDLPLILKADSPGSIEALRSEIGKFEHPEVRVQVIHYGIGGVNESDVYLASAAGAIVIAFHVVAEDRAQLLADREGVEIRRYNIIYEVTDHIRLALQGLLRPERVEVSTGRAIVLRTFNISRFGTIAGCRVLNGTISRDSRVHLIRDQKVLNDYRIGSLKREKDDAKEVRDGMECGIRLDGFNDVKEGDLLEAYRVDEIKRTLDS
;
A
#
# COMPACT_ATOMS: atom_id res chain seq x y z
N GLU A 1 -33.36 -44.89 -20.43
CA GLU A 1 -33.99 -45.88 -19.54
C GLU A 1 -33.88 -45.44 -18.08
N LYS A 2 -34.89 -45.76 -17.28
CA LYS A 2 -35.01 -45.41 -15.86
C LYS A 2 -33.84 -46.01 -15.08
N VAL A 3 -33.04 -45.18 -14.41
CA VAL A 3 -32.13 -45.68 -13.37
C VAL A 3 -32.85 -45.58 -12.03
N GLN A 4 -33.49 -46.69 -11.67
CA GLN A 4 -33.97 -46.97 -10.33
C GLN A 4 -32.78 -46.97 -9.35
N LYS A 5 -32.91 -46.25 -8.25
CA LYS A 5 -32.05 -46.47 -7.07
C LYS A 5 -32.38 -47.84 -6.48
N PRO A 6 -31.41 -48.73 -6.24
CA PRO A 6 -31.65 -49.88 -5.37
C PRO A 6 -31.53 -49.42 -3.91
N ASP A 7 -32.61 -49.59 -3.16
CA ASP A 7 -32.60 -49.55 -1.70
C ASP A 7 -31.69 -50.67 -1.19
N MET A 8 -30.58 -50.31 -0.57
CA MET A 8 -29.74 -51.24 0.18
C MET A 8 -29.82 -50.91 1.66
N ALA A 9 -30.18 -51.92 2.45
CA ALA A 9 -30.29 -51.84 3.90
C ALA A 9 -28.91 -51.62 4.55
N LEU A 10 -28.87 -50.77 5.58
CA LEU A 10 -27.66 -50.39 6.33
C LEU A 10 -26.90 -51.57 6.98
N SER A 11 -27.46 -52.77 6.99
CA SER A 11 -26.86 -53.98 7.58
C SER A 11 -25.75 -54.60 6.72
N ASP A 12 -25.70 -54.34 5.41
CA ASP A 12 -24.74 -54.98 4.50
C ASP A 12 -23.43 -54.18 4.31
N LEU A 13 -23.29 -53.04 4.99
CA LEU A 13 -22.10 -52.16 4.95
C LEU A 13 -21.07 -52.47 6.05
N VAL A 14 -21.36 -53.40 6.97
CA VAL A 14 -20.54 -53.61 8.18
C VAL A 14 -19.40 -54.62 8.00
N ASP A 15 -19.43 -55.48 6.96
CA ASP A 15 -18.46 -56.59 6.82
C ASP A 15 -17.43 -56.45 5.69
N ARG A 16 -17.17 -55.24 5.18
CA ARG A 16 -16.03 -54.98 4.29
C ARG A 16 -14.91 -54.25 5.03
N ARG A 17 -13.88 -55.00 5.40
CA ARG A 17 -12.61 -54.47 5.94
C ARG A 17 -12.01 -53.46 4.96
N SER A 18 -11.95 -52.19 5.39
CA SER A 18 -11.37 -51.10 4.62
C SER A 18 -9.84 -51.22 4.54
N PRO A 19 -9.23 -51.19 3.34
CA PRO A 19 -7.77 -51.21 3.15
C PRO A 19 -7.03 -50.08 3.90
N LEU A 20 -7.75 -49.00 4.21
CA LEU A 20 -7.24 -47.83 4.92
C LEU A 20 -6.97 -48.12 6.41
N ALA A 21 -7.69 -49.07 7.01
CA ALA A 21 -7.48 -49.49 8.40
C ALA A 21 -6.17 -50.28 8.56
N ASP A 22 -5.81 -51.09 7.57
CA ASP A 22 -4.55 -51.85 7.57
C ASP A 22 -3.34 -50.93 7.33
N GLN A 23 -3.48 -49.91 6.48
CA GLN A 23 -2.44 -48.89 6.28
C GLN A 23 -2.19 -48.03 7.53
N LEU A 24 -3.25 -47.69 8.27
CA LEU A 24 -3.15 -46.97 9.55
C LEU A 24 -2.51 -47.80 10.66
N LYS A 25 -2.67 -49.13 10.62
CA LYS A 25 -2.00 -50.05 11.54
C LYS A 25 -0.51 -50.18 11.22
N ALA A 26 -0.15 -50.32 9.95
CA ALA A 26 1.24 -50.35 9.50
C ALA A 26 2.01 -49.06 9.84
N LEU A 27 1.35 -47.89 9.71
CA LEU A 27 1.94 -46.60 10.10
C LEU A 27 2.09 -46.42 11.62
N ARG A 28 1.27 -47.10 12.44
CA ARG A 28 1.42 -47.12 13.90
C ARG A 28 2.55 -48.04 14.35
N GLU A 29 2.66 -49.22 13.74
CA GLU A 29 3.75 -50.17 14.02
C GLU A 29 5.12 -49.60 13.63
N ALA A 30 5.23 -48.91 12.48
CA ALA A 30 6.46 -48.23 12.06
C ALA A 30 6.88 -47.06 12.97
N ARG A 31 5.91 -46.45 13.68
CA ARG A 31 6.15 -45.35 14.61
C ARG A 31 6.58 -45.84 15.99
N GLU A 32 6.11 -47.03 16.40
CA GLU A 32 6.53 -47.68 17.65
C GLU A 32 7.93 -48.32 17.56
N GLU A 33 8.38 -48.71 16.36
CA GLU A 33 9.76 -49.22 16.14
C GLU A 33 10.85 -48.13 16.21
N HIS A 34 10.49 -46.85 15.97
CA HIS A 34 11.44 -45.73 16.00
C HIS A 34 11.60 -45.06 17.37
N GLU A 35 10.79 -45.43 18.36
CA GLU A 35 10.76 -44.83 19.70
C GLU A 35 11.15 -45.81 20.83
N ALA A 36 12.01 -46.80 20.52
CA ALA A 36 12.60 -47.69 21.53
C ALA A 36 13.97 -47.17 22.04
N PRO A 37 14.21 -47.06 23.36
CA PRO A 37 15.45 -46.53 23.91
C PRO A 37 16.60 -47.56 23.78
N LYS A 38 17.72 -47.13 23.19
CA LYS A 38 18.97 -47.93 23.10
C LYS A 38 19.47 -48.31 24.50
N ALA A 39 19.40 -49.61 24.82
CA ALA A 39 19.96 -50.19 26.03
C ALA A 39 21.50 -50.30 25.94
N ALA A 40 22.19 -49.93 27.02
CA ALA A 40 23.64 -50.07 27.19
C ALA A 40 24.07 -51.56 27.33
N PRO A 41 25.31 -51.94 26.97
CA PRO A 41 25.73 -53.34 26.97
C PRO A 41 25.88 -53.90 28.39
N ALA A 42 25.35 -55.12 28.58
CA ALA A 42 25.41 -55.86 29.84
C ALA A 42 26.83 -56.36 30.15
N ARG A 43 27.31 -56.10 31.38
CA ARG A 43 28.51 -56.74 31.96
C ARG A 43 28.17 -58.13 32.51
N PRO A 44 29.08 -59.12 32.46
CA PRO A 44 28.81 -60.48 32.93
C PRO A 44 28.75 -60.55 34.46
N ALA A 45 27.87 -61.42 34.96
CA ALA A 45 27.56 -61.61 36.37
C ALA A 45 28.75 -62.18 37.17
N ARG A 46 28.99 -61.63 38.38
CA ARG A 46 29.76 -62.28 39.45
C ARG A 46 28.79 -62.72 40.56
N PRO A 47 28.90 -63.94 41.10
CA PRO A 47 27.97 -64.42 42.11
C PRO A 47 28.39 -64.01 43.53
N GLY A 48 27.39 -63.65 44.34
CA GLY A 48 27.45 -63.69 45.79
C GLY A 48 27.83 -62.39 46.49
N MET A 49 26.83 -61.57 46.85
CA MET A 49 26.84 -60.73 48.06
C MET A 49 25.39 -60.31 48.41
N ALA A 50 25.08 -60.27 49.71
CA ALA A 50 23.74 -60.22 50.27
C ALA A 50 22.96 -58.94 49.91
N ARG A 51 21.68 -59.11 49.51
CA ARG A 51 20.72 -58.07 49.07
C ARG A 51 20.46 -56.91 50.05
N GLY A 52 20.99 -56.94 51.27
CA GLY A 52 20.76 -55.95 52.31
C GLY A 52 21.63 -54.68 52.25
N SER A 53 22.89 -54.78 51.81
CA SER A 53 23.81 -53.62 51.79
C SER A 53 23.65 -52.74 50.55
N LEU A 54 23.29 -53.34 49.41
CA LEU A 54 23.07 -52.64 48.13
C LEU A 54 21.91 -51.64 48.17
N LEU A 55 20.83 -51.93 48.91
CA LEU A 55 19.69 -51.03 49.05
C LEU A 55 19.99 -49.79 49.91
N LYS A 56 20.97 -49.90 50.82
CA LYS A 56 21.41 -48.77 51.66
C LYS A 56 22.36 -47.86 50.89
N GLU A 57 23.32 -48.43 50.17
CA GLU A 57 24.19 -47.67 49.26
C GLU A 57 23.42 -47.01 48.11
N LEU A 58 22.38 -47.66 47.55
CA LEU A 58 21.53 -47.07 46.51
C LEU A 58 20.67 -45.89 47.01
N ARG A 59 20.32 -45.86 48.31
CA ARG A 59 19.63 -44.72 48.93
C ARG A 59 20.59 -43.57 49.20
N GLU A 60 21.76 -43.86 49.76
CA GLU A 60 22.78 -42.86 50.06
C GLU A 60 23.34 -42.23 48.76
N THR A 61 23.52 -43.01 47.69
CA THR A 61 23.92 -42.48 46.37
C THR A 61 22.84 -41.65 45.70
N ARG A 62 21.55 -42.01 45.82
CA ARG A 62 20.44 -41.18 45.31
C ARG A 62 20.25 -39.88 46.08
N GLU A 63 20.51 -39.89 47.39
CA GLU A 63 20.49 -38.68 48.20
C GLU A 63 21.68 -37.77 47.90
N ALA A 64 22.87 -38.35 47.72
CA ALA A 64 24.06 -37.63 47.25
C ALA A 64 23.86 -37.05 45.84
N GLU A 65 23.24 -37.78 44.91
CA GLU A 65 22.91 -37.27 43.57
C GLU A 65 21.86 -36.16 43.61
N ARG A 66 20.87 -36.24 44.51
CA ARG A 66 19.87 -35.17 44.72
C ARG A 66 20.51 -33.92 45.33
N GLN A 67 21.44 -34.08 46.27
CA GLN A 67 22.20 -32.95 46.84
C GLN A 67 23.17 -32.36 45.81
N ALA A 68 23.85 -33.18 45.00
CA ALA A 68 24.71 -32.74 43.92
C ALA A 68 23.93 -32.03 42.80
N LYS A 69 22.71 -32.47 42.47
CA LYS A 69 21.80 -31.75 41.55
C LYS A 69 21.29 -30.44 42.15
N LYS A 70 21.01 -30.38 43.45
CA LYS A 70 20.66 -29.11 44.14
C LYS A 70 21.84 -28.14 44.18
N LEU A 71 23.07 -28.60 44.42
CA LEU A 71 24.28 -27.77 44.37
C LEU A 71 24.63 -27.32 42.94
N LYS A 72 24.47 -28.19 41.93
CA LYS A 72 24.64 -27.81 40.51
C LYS A 72 23.59 -26.82 40.02
N ARG A 73 22.37 -26.90 40.55
CA ARG A 73 21.28 -25.94 40.24
C ARG A 73 21.47 -24.60 40.96
N LYS A 74 22.15 -24.57 42.12
CA LYS A 74 22.60 -23.33 42.81
C LYS A 74 23.85 -22.68 42.19
N LYS A 75 24.62 -23.40 41.36
CA LYS A 75 25.79 -22.89 40.62
C LYS A 75 25.48 -22.36 39.21
N ARG A 76 24.22 -22.45 38.72
CA ARG A 76 23.77 -21.89 37.42
C ARG A 76 22.91 -20.64 37.55
N THR A 77 22.84 -20.04 38.73
CA THR A 77 22.43 -18.64 38.91
C THR A 77 23.69 -17.81 39.13
N GLY A 78 24.55 -17.75 38.11
CA GLY A 78 25.33 -16.54 37.94
C GLY A 78 24.31 -15.44 37.69
N ALA A 79 24.42 -14.31 38.39
CA ALA A 79 23.66 -13.13 38.04
C ALA A 79 23.91 -12.89 36.55
N ALA A 80 22.86 -13.02 35.74
CA ALA A 80 22.94 -12.59 34.35
C ALA A 80 23.37 -11.13 34.41
N GLU A 81 24.52 -10.81 33.82
CA GLU A 81 24.94 -9.42 33.65
C GLU A 81 23.77 -8.69 33.02
N LEU A 82 23.28 -7.68 33.74
CA LEU A 82 22.16 -6.88 33.29
C LEU A 82 22.64 -6.16 32.03
N LYS A 83 22.11 -6.55 30.88
CA LYS A 83 22.35 -5.84 29.64
C LYS A 83 21.80 -4.43 29.81
N THR A 84 22.67 -3.43 29.70
CA THR A 84 22.29 -2.01 29.70
C THR A 84 21.69 -1.58 28.36
N THR A 85 21.99 -2.32 27.28
CA THR A 85 21.46 -2.08 25.94
C THR A 85 20.97 -3.38 25.30
N ALA A 86 19.86 -3.34 24.57
CA ALA A 86 19.29 -4.49 23.86
C ALA A 86 18.75 -4.07 22.48
N GLN A 87 19.00 -4.91 21.47
CA GLN A 87 18.49 -4.71 20.11
C GLN A 87 17.46 -5.78 19.78
N MET A 88 16.37 -5.40 19.11
CA MET A 88 15.26 -6.30 18.75
C MET A 88 14.71 -6.03 17.35
N THR A 89 14.12 -7.05 16.72
CA THR A 89 13.32 -6.93 15.48
C THR A 89 11.85 -7.25 15.77
N PHE A 90 10.94 -6.83 14.88
CA PHE A 90 9.51 -7.12 15.00
C PHE A 90 9.16 -8.54 14.55
N PRO A 91 8.13 -9.19 15.12
CA PRO A 91 7.29 -8.77 16.24
C PRO A 91 7.95 -8.97 17.61
N VAL A 92 7.73 -7.99 18.49
CA VAL A 92 8.19 -7.99 19.88
C VAL A 92 7.15 -8.73 20.72
N THR A 93 7.41 -9.99 21.07
CA THR A 93 6.58 -10.69 22.08
C THR A 93 7.12 -10.43 23.47
N VAL A 94 6.29 -10.54 24.50
CA VAL A 94 6.73 -10.47 25.92
C VAL A 94 7.89 -11.44 26.19
N ARG A 95 7.86 -12.62 25.56
CA ARG A 95 8.96 -13.59 25.61
C ARG A 95 10.25 -13.08 24.96
N ALA A 96 10.16 -12.59 23.72
CA ALA A 96 11.32 -12.07 23.01
C ALA A 96 11.92 -10.86 23.74
N LEU A 97 11.07 -10.00 24.30
CA LEU A 97 11.48 -8.83 25.09
C LEU A 97 12.21 -9.25 26.38
N SER A 98 11.70 -10.27 27.06
CA SER A 98 12.34 -10.88 28.23
C SER A 98 13.74 -11.43 27.91
N GLU A 99 13.87 -12.11 26.77
CA GLU A 99 15.13 -12.70 26.30
C GLU A 99 16.14 -11.63 25.85
N ALA A 100 15.68 -10.57 25.18
CA ALA A 100 16.52 -9.48 24.68
C ALA A 100 17.09 -8.61 25.82
N ILE A 101 16.23 -8.18 26.74
CA ILE A 101 16.58 -7.32 27.90
C ILE A 101 17.26 -8.13 29.01
N GLY A 102 17.13 -9.46 29.00
CA GLY A 102 17.67 -10.32 30.06
C GLY A 102 16.92 -10.20 31.39
N ARG A 103 15.67 -9.74 31.36
CA ARG A 103 14.79 -9.57 32.53
C ARG A 103 13.72 -10.66 32.53
N PRO A 104 13.29 -11.17 33.69
CA PRO A 104 12.29 -12.23 33.74
C PRO A 104 10.93 -11.75 33.20
N ALA A 105 10.28 -12.53 32.35
CA ALA A 105 8.97 -12.22 31.74
C ALA A 105 7.89 -11.84 32.76
N ARG A 106 7.97 -12.36 34.00
CA ARG A 106 7.07 -11.99 35.10
C ARG A 106 7.17 -10.51 35.50
N ALA A 107 8.35 -9.90 35.39
CA ALA A 107 8.52 -8.47 35.67
C ALA A 107 7.86 -7.62 34.58
N ILE A 108 8.08 -7.98 33.31
CA ILE A 108 7.46 -7.34 32.13
C ILE A 108 5.93 -7.42 32.20
N LEU A 109 5.38 -8.62 32.44
CA LEU A 109 3.93 -8.82 32.62
C LEU A 109 3.36 -8.00 33.78
N GLY A 110 4.13 -7.83 34.86
CA GLY A 110 3.72 -7.05 36.02
C GLY A 110 3.65 -5.54 35.75
N LEU A 111 4.51 -5.01 34.88
CA LEU A 111 4.50 -3.61 34.47
C LEU A 111 3.35 -3.32 33.50
N LEU A 112 3.18 -4.17 32.49
CA LEU A 112 2.08 -4.07 31.52
C LEU A 112 0.70 -4.16 32.22
N LEU A 113 0.60 -4.97 33.28
CA LEU A 113 -0.61 -5.04 34.10
C LEU A 113 -0.87 -3.75 34.90
N LYS A 114 0.18 -3.08 35.39
CA LYS A 114 0.04 -1.78 36.08
C LYS A 114 -0.40 -0.66 35.15
N GLN A 115 0.00 -0.74 33.88
CA GLN A 115 -0.47 0.13 32.80
C GLN A 115 -1.89 -0.25 32.32
N GLY A 116 -2.54 -1.26 32.93
CA GLY A 116 -3.92 -1.63 32.66
C GLY A 116 -4.11 -2.62 31.51
N ARG A 117 -3.03 -3.16 30.93
CA ARG A 117 -3.10 -4.06 29.77
C ARG A 117 -2.89 -5.52 30.19
N MET A 118 -3.89 -6.36 29.94
CA MET A 118 -3.79 -7.82 30.14
C MET A 118 -3.19 -8.47 28.90
N VAL A 119 -1.97 -8.99 29.03
CA VAL A 119 -1.22 -9.64 27.95
C VAL A 119 -0.65 -10.98 28.41
N THR A 120 -0.55 -11.92 27.47
CA THR A 120 0.08 -13.22 27.65
C THR A 120 1.53 -13.21 27.18
N ILE A 121 2.30 -14.26 27.51
CA ILE A 121 3.73 -14.37 27.19
C ILE A 121 4.00 -14.33 25.67
N ASN A 122 3.03 -14.75 24.86
CA ASN A 122 3.17 -14.82 23.41
C ASN A 122 2.51 -13.64 22.68
N ASP A 123 1.86 -12.72 23.42
CA ASP A 123 1.23 -11.56 22.81
C ASP A 123 2.29 -10.58 22.34
N ALA A 124 2.03 -9.96 21.19
CA ALA A 124 2.88 -8.92 20.62
C ALA A 124 2.66 -7.59 21.37
N LEU A 125 3.75 -6.86 21.57
CA LEU A 125 3.80 -5.53 22.16
C LEU A 125 4.10 -4.50 21.07
N GLY A 126 3.52 -3.31 21.20
CA GLY A 126 3.86 -2.18 20.35
C GLY A 126 5.30 -1.69 20.58
N GLU A 127 5.84 -0.93 19.62
CA GLU A 127 7.18 -0.32 19.71
C GLU A 127 7.31 0.54 20.98
N GLU A 128 6.37 1.48 21.14
CA GLU A 128 6.31 2.42 22.26
C GLU A 128 6.20 1.69 23.59
N GLU A 129 5.36 0.66 23.67
CA GLU A 129 5.15 -0.13 24.89
C GLU A 129 6.38 -0.93 25.27
N ALA A 130 7.05 -1.54 24.29
CA ALA A 130 8.27 -2.29 24.52
C ALA A 130 9.43 -1.37 24.95
N MET A 131 9.51 -0.14 24.41
CA MET A 131 10.48 0.86 24.87
C MET A 131 10.17 1.34 26.28
N GLU A 132 8.91 1.64 26.59
CA GLU A 132 8.50 2.12 27.91
C GLU A 132 8.82 1.08 28.98
N VAL A 133 8.46 -0.19 28.73
CA VAL A 133 8.77 -1.29 29.65
C VAL A 133 10.29 -1.53 29.78
N ALA A 134 11.05 -1.38 28.69
CA ALA A 134 12.51 -1.50 28.74
C ALA A 134 13.16 -0.37 29.54
N LEU A 135 12.67 0.86 29.36
CA LEU A 135 13.13 2.06 30.06
C LEU A 135 12.85 1.96 31.57
N GLU A 136 11.65 1.51 31.96
CA GLU A 136 11.31 1.24 33.36
C GLU A 136 12.19 0.13 33.99
N LEU A 137 12.66 -0.81 33.18
CA LEU A 137 13.59 -1.87 33.58
C LEU A 137 15.07 -1.46 33.46
N GLY A 138 15.34 -0.21 33.08
CA GLY A 138 16.67 0.39 32.98
C GLY A 138 17.53 -0.15 31.84
N VAL A 139 16.91 -0.45 30.69
CA VAL A 139 17.59 -0.95 29.49
C VAL A 139 17.21 -0.10 28.29
N ASP A 140 18.21 0.43 27.60
CA ASP A 140 18.00 1.14 26.35
C ASP A 140 17.73 0.12 25.24
N LEU A 141 16.49 0.09 24.77
CA LEU A 141 16.03 -0.82 23.73
C LEU A 141 16.01 -0.07 22.39
N SER A 142 16.69 -0.60 21.38
CA SER A 142 16.59 -0.10 20.00
C SER A 142 16.05 -1.18 19.07
N PHE A 143 15.18 -0.77 18.15
CA PHE A 143 14.63 -1.68 17.13
C PHE A 143 15.48 -1.61 15.87
N LYS A 144 15.85 -2.78 15.35
CA LYS A 144 16.38 -2.89 13.98
C LYS A 144 15.19 -2.97 13.03
N LYS A 145 15.05 -2.00 12.12
CA LYS A 145 14.08 -2.06 11.03
C LYS A 145 14.62 -2.97 9.93
N THR A 146 13.75 -3.52 9.08
CA THR A 146 14.14 -4.33 7.90
C THR A 146 15.17 -3.63 6.99
N ARG A 147 15.12 -2.29 6.93
CA ARG A 147 16.13 -1.44 6.26
C ARG A 147 17.55 -1.58 6.84
N ASP A 148 17.71 -1.91 8.13
CA ASP A 148 19.01 -2.03 8.78
C ASP A 148 19.74 -3.33 8.39
N ILE A 149 19.03 -4.42 8.08
CA ILE A 149 19.65 -5.68 7.63
C ILE A 149 20.16 -5.55 6.19
N GLU A 150 19.40 -4.86 5.33
CA GLU A 150 19.85 -4.54 3.98
C GLU A 150 21.05 -3.59 4.02
N ALA A 151 21.03 -2.57 4.88
CA ALA A 151 22.16 -1.67 5.11
C ALA A 151 23.39 -2.39 5.69
N GLU A 152 23.22 -3.35 6.60
CA GLU A 152 24.31 -4.19 7.11
C GLU A 152 24.88 -5.11 6.02
N LEU A 153 24.04 -5.71 5.18
CA LEU A 153 24.51 -6.52 4.06
C LEU A 153 25.23 -5.65 3.02
N LEU A 154 24.67 -4.49 2.68
CA LEU A 154 25.32 -3.47 1.85
C LEU A 154 26.68 -3.12 2.44
N ALA A 155 26.77 -2.80 3.74
CA ALA A 155 28.03 -2.47 4.38
C ALA A 155 29.04 -3.64 4.38
N SER A 156 28.56 -4.89 4.44
CA SER A 156 29.44 -6.07 4.42
C SER A 156 29.97 -6.42 3.03
N LEU A 157 29.16 -6.21 1.98
CA LEU A 157 29.49 -6.56 0.61
C LEU A 157 30.14 -5.37 -0.12
N ASP A 158 29.74 -4.14 0.19
CA ASP A 158 30.25 -2.90 -0.38
C ASP A 158 31.48 -2.36 0.36
N HIS A 159 32.57 -3.13 0.32
CA HIS A 159 33.87 -2.69 0.79
C HIS A 159 34.51 -1.66 -0.16
N GLU A 160 35.32 -0.75 0.38
CA GLU A 160 36.10 0.21 -0.40
C GLU A 160 37.11 -0.52 -1.29
N ASP A 161 37.00 -0.28 -2.60
CA ASP A 161 37.92 -0.81 -3.59
C ASP A 161 39.25 -0.03 -3.58
N PRO A 162 40.40 -0.69 -3.84
CA PRO A 162 41.67 0.00 -4.03
C PRO A 162 41.57 1.05 -5.15
N SER A 163 42.23 2.20 -4.96
CA SER A 163 42.21 3.30 -5.94
C SER A 163 42.67 2.90 -7.34
N GLU A 164 43.55 1.88 -7.45
CA GLU A 164 44.04 1.34 -8.73
C GLU A 164 42.97 0.57 -9.53
N GLN A 165 41.89 0.14 -8.88
CA GLN A 165 40.78 -0.60 -9.49
C GLN A 165 39.56 0.29 -9.77
N MET A 166 39.67 1.58 -9.48
CA MET A 166 38.62 2.57 -9.70
C MET A 166 38.75 3.18 -11.10
N PHE A 167 37.78 2.91 -11.96
CA PHE A 167 37.73 3.44 -13.32
C PHE A 167 36.61 4.47 -13.44
N GLY A 168 36.79 5.45 -14.35
CA GLY A 168 35.73 6.41 -14.66
C GLY A 168 34.49 5.69 -15.19
N ARG A 169 33.31 6.07 -14.70
CA ARG A 169 32.03 5.50 -15.15
C ARG A 169 31.09 6.56 -15.71
N PRO A 170 30.14 6.17 -16.58
CA PRO A 170 29.05 7.05 -17.02
C PRO A 170 28.25 7.59 -15.83
N ALA A 171 27.82 8.86 -15.89
CA ALA A 171 26.90 9.40 -14.91
C ALA A 171 25.49 8.80 -15.07
N ILE A 172 24.85 8.50 -13.94
CA ILE A 172 23.43 8.18 -13.90
C ILE A 172 22.66 9.45 -13.58
N ILE A 173 21.73 9.83 -14.44
CA ILE A 173 21.05 11.13 -14.44
C ILE A 173 19.55 10.92 -14.31
N THR A 174 18.91 11.42 -13.26
CA THR A 174 17.44 11.41 -13.17
C THR A 174 16.86 12.70 -13.70
N ILE A 175 15.80 12.61 -14.51
CA ILE A 175 15.01 13.78 -14.92
C ILE A 175 13.80 13.91 -14.00
N LEU A 176 13.72 15.03 -13.27
CA LEU A 176 12.64 15.37 -12.34
C LEU A 176 11.91 16.65 -12.78
N GLY A 177 10.67 16.83 -12.32
CA GLY A 177 9.89 18.04 -12.60
C GLY A 177 8.38 17.80 -12.58
N HIS A 178 7.62 18.90 -12.61
CA HIS A 178 6.15 18.89 -12.61
C HIS A 178 5.56 18.22 -13.86
N VAL A 179 4.32 17.74 -13.78
CA VAL A 179 3.53 17.28 -14.93
C VAL A 179 3.50 18.38 -16.00
N ASP A 180 3.49 18.00 -17.28
CA ASP A 180 3.43 18.90 -18.45
C ASP A 180 4.58 19.91 -18.60
N HIS A 181 5.65 19.78 -17.81
CA HIS A 181 6.89 20.53 -18.03
C HIS A 181 7.74 20.01 -19.20
N GLY A 182 7.26 19.00 -19.95
CA GLY A 182 7.92 18.48 -21.14
C GLY A 182 9.12 17.57 -20.87
N LYS A 183 9.15 16.86 -19.73
CA LYS A 183 10.19 15.85 -19.38
C LYS A 183 10.29 14.77 -20.45
N THR A 184 9.18 14.06 -20.72
CA THR A 184 9.11 12.97 -21.70
C THR A 184 9.45 13.46 -23.11
N THR A 185 9.00 14.67 -23.49
CA THR A 185 9.35 15.29 -24.78
C THR A 185 10.85 15.59 -24.89
N MET A 186 11.48 16.04 -23.80
CA MET A 186 12.93 16.26 -23.75
C MET A 186 13.70 14.94 -23.84
N VAL A 187 13.27 13.93 -23.09
CA VAL A 187 13.80 12.55 -23.14
C VAL A 187 13.72 11.97 -24.55
N ASP A 188 12.58 12.11 -25.22
CA ASP A 188 12.37 11.65 -26.58
C ASP A 188 13.36 12.28 -27.55
N LYS A 189 13.55 13.60 -27.42
CA LYS A 189 14.48 14.33 -28.26
C LYS A 189 15.93 13.94 -28.01
N ILE A 190 16.30 13.70 -26.75
CA ILE A 190 17.62 13.18 -26.37
C ILE A 190 17.83 11.76 -26.93
N ARG A 191 16.80 10.93 -26.95
CA ARG A 191 16.86 9.54 -27.43
C ARG A 191 16.76 9.42 -28.96
N ASN A 192 16.41 10.51 -29.67
CA ASN A 192 15.92 10.46 -31.05
C ASN A 192 14.80 9.41 -31.23
N ALA A 193 13.92 9.30 -30.22
CA ALA A 193 12.79 8.40 -30.18
C ALA A 193 11.48 9.20 -30.08
N ASN A 194 10.33 8.51 -30.17
CA ASN A 194 9.01 9.12 -30.03
C ASN A 194 8.15 8.29 -29.06
N VAL A 195 8.59 8.21 -27.80
CA VAL A 195 7.95 7.45 -26.72
C VAL A 195 6.70 8.17 -26.21
N ALA A 196 6.72 9.50 -26.08
CA ALA A 196 5.58 10.29 -25.59
C ALA A 196 4.31 10.12 -26.44
N ALA A 197 4.45 9.89 -27.75
CA ALA A 197 3.32 9.63 -28.65
C ALA A 197 2.76 8.19 -28.54
N GLY A 198 3.52 7.25 -27.98
CA GLY A 198 3.15 5.85 -27.80
C GLY A 198 2.55 5.52 -26.43
N GLU A 199 2.76 6.37 -25.43
CA GLU A 199 2.24 6.17 -24.07
C GLU A 199 0.76 6.53 -23.94
N PHE A 200 0.00 5.69 -23.22
CA PHE A 200 -1.41 5.95 -22.95
C PHE A 200 -1.57 7.23 -22.13
N GLY A 201 -2.33 8.18 -22.68
CA GLY A 201 -2.55 9.49 -22.07
C GLY A 201 -1.40 10.50 -22.26
N GLY A 202 -0.35 10.15 -23.02
CA GLY A 202 0.80 11.03 -23.28
C GLY A 202 1.67 11.33 -22.05
N ILE A 203 1.63 10.46 -21.03
CA ILE A 203 2.37 10.62 -19.78
C ILE A 203 3.23 9.39 -19.46
N THR A 204 4.43 9.63 -18.95
CA THR A 204 5.31 8.59 -18.41
C THR A 204 4.71 8.03 -17.12
N GLN A 205 4.38 6.73 -17.10
CA GLN A 205 3.80 6.04 -15.93
C GLN A 205 4.73 4.99 -15.31
N HIS A 206 5.80 4.61 -16.01
CA HIS A 206 6.84 3.67 -15.57
C HIS A 206 8.18 4.37 -15.46
N ILE A 207 9.09 3.84 -14.63
CA ILE A 207 10.47 4.30 -14.61
C ILE A 207 11.18 3.74 -15.84
N ALA A 208 11.66 4.62 -16.71
CA ALA A 208 12.45 4.25 -17.88
C ALA A 208 13.93 4.61 -17.67
N ALA A 209 14.87 3.89 -18.27
CA ALA A 209 16.30 4.03 -18.10
C ALA A 209 16.97 3.62 -19.41
N TYR A 210 17.84 4.47 -19.90
CA TYR A 210 18.42 4.33 -21.23
C TYR A 210 19.78 5.00 -21.29
N GLN A 211 20.59 4.60 -22.28
CA GLN A 211 21.91 5.19 -22.50
C GLN A 211 21.96 6.00 -23.79
N VAL A 212 22.62 7.16 -23.71
CA VAL A 212 22.90 8.02 -24.85
C VAL A 212 24.40 8.28 -24.91
N GLN A 213 24.93 8.26 -26.12
CA GLN A 213 26.31 8.64 -26.38
C GLN A 213 26.34 10.07 -26.92
N HIS A 214 27.14 10.92 -26.30
CA HIS A 214 27.38 12.29 -26.74
C HIS A 214 28.88 12.60 -26.67
N GLU A 215 29.46 13.06 -27.78
CA GLU A 215 30.90 13.38 -27.89
C GLU A 215 31.86 12.26 -27.42
N GLY A 216 31.44 11.00 -27.55
CA GLY A 216 32.21 9.84 -27.10
C GLY A 216 32.02 9.46 -25.62
N HIS A 217 31.32 10.28 -24.85
CA HIS A 217 30.92 9.99 -23.47
C HIS A 217 29.56 9.31 -23.42
N TRP A 218 29.40 8.35 -22.52
CA TRP A 218 28.11 7.69 -22.25
C TRP A 218 27.43 8.39 -21.08
N LEU A 219 26.12 8.61 -21.22
CA LEU A 219 25.24 9.15 -20.18
C LEU A 219 24.07 8.19 -19.99
N THR A 220 23.78 7.85 -18.75
CA THR A 220 22.65 6.98 -18.41
C THR A 220 21.55 7.84 -17.83
N PHE A 221 20.38 7.84 -18.46
CA PHE A 221 19.22 8.57 -17.96
C PHE A 221 18.27 7.61 -17.25
N VAL A 222 17.62 8.11 -16.20
CA VAL A 222 16.49 7.49 -15.51
C VAL A 222 15.34 8.49 -15.60
N ASP A 223 14.37 8.19 -16.45
CA ASP A 223 13.14 8.95 -16.58
C ASP A 223 12.13 8.50 -15.53
N THR A 224 11.57 9.46 -14.79
CA THR A 224 10.63 9.19 -13.70
C THR A 224 9.28 9.85 -13.97
N PRO A 225 8.17 9.19 -13.61
CA PRO A 225 6.85 9.79 -13.72
C PRO A 225 6.70 11.13 -12.97
N GLY A 226 6.13 12.13 -13.64
CA GLY A 226 5.95 13.48 -13.10
C GLY A 226 4.76 13.64 -12.15
N HIS A 227 3.82 12.72 -12.14
CA HIS A 227 2.56 12.86 -11.40
C HIS A 227 2.76 12.70 -9.88
N ALA A 228 2.04 13.49 -9.08
CA ALA A 228 2.05 13.46 -7.60
C ALA A 228 2.02 12.04 -6.99
N ALA A 229 1.12 11.15 -7.43
CA ALA A 229 1.04 9.71 -7.14
C ALA A 229 2.36 8.95 -7.10
N PHE A 230 3.34 9.35 -7.91
CA PHE A 230 4.61 8.65 -8.07
C PHE A 230 5.73 9.28 -7.24
N GLY A 231 5.41 9.90 -6.10
CA GLY A 231 6.40 10.49 -5.19
C GLY A 231 7.49 9.51 -4.76
N GLU A 232 7.12 8.26 -4.46
CA GLU A 232 8.08 7.21 -4.10
C GLU A 232 9.00 6.84 -5.27
N MET A 233 8.49 6.80 -6.50
CA MET A 233 9.32 6.59 -7.70
C MET A 233 10.33 7.72 -7.90
N ARG A 234 9.95 8.98 -7.64
CA ARG A 234 10.89 10.12 -7.70
C ARG A 234 11.97 10.04 -6.64
N SER A 235 11.61 9.67 -5.41
CA SER A 235 12.59 9.47 -4.34
C SER A 235 13.57 8.35 -4.66
N ARG A 236 13.08 7.23 -5.24
CA ARG A 236 13.93 6.15 -5.74
C ARG A 236 14.89 6.63 -6.84
N GLY A 237 14.38 7.34 -7.84
CA GLY A 237 15.21 7.92 -8.91
C GLY A 237 16.32 8.80 -8.34
N ALA A 238 15.98 9.73 -7.45
CA ALA A 238 16.95 10.63 -6.83
C ALA A 238 18.06 9.89 -6.06
N ASN A 239 17.74 8.82 -5.32
CA ASN A 239 18.72 8.08 -4.53
C ASN A 239 19.67 7.20 -5.35
N VAL A 240 19.28 6.84 -6.57
CA VAL A 240 20.07 5.96 -7.45
C VAL A 240 21.05 6.76 -8.31
N THR A 241 20.85 8.07 -8.43
CA THR A 241 21.53 8.90 -9.44
C THR A 241 22.65 9.77 -8.93
N ASP A 242 23.59 10.03 -9.83
CA ASP A 242 24.76 10.87 -9.59
C ASP A 242 24.47 12.34 -9.88
N ILE A 243 23.49 12.64 -10.74
CA ILE A 243 23.07 14.00 -11.11
C ILE A 243 21.54 14.03 -11.28
N VAL A 244 20.90 15.12 -10.84
CA VAL A 244 19.48 15.37 -11.10
C VAL A 244 19.32 16.52 -12.09
N VAL A 245 18.56 16.29 -13.15
CA VAL A 245 18.07 17.34 -14.04
C VAL A 245 16.68 17.78 -13.60
N LEU A 246 16.56 19.02 -13.12
CA LEU A 246 15.29 19.61 -12.73
C LEU A 246 14.68 20.37 -13.92
N VAL A 247 13.61 19.83 -14.51
CA VAL A 247 12.90 20.44 -15.64
C VAL A 247 11.83 21.40 -15.13
N VAL A 248 11.99 22.68 -15.47
CA VAL A 248 11.06 23.76 -15.12
C VAL A 248 10.56 24.40 -16.40
N ALA A 249 9.27 24.39 -16.63
CA ALA A 249 8.71 25.01 -17.83
C ALA A 249 8.69 26.53 -17.71
N ALA A 250 9.01 27.21 -18.79
CA ALA A 250 9.18 28.65 -18.81
C ALA A 250 7.85 29.43 -18.86
N ASP A 251 6.75 28.76 -19.17
CA ASP A 251 5.38 29.25 -19.12
C ASP A 251 4.75 29.13 -17.71
N ASP A 252 5.04 28.02 -17.01
CA ASP A 252 4.45 27.72 -15.68
C ASP A 252 5.30 28.23 -14.51
N GLY A 253 6.63 28.08 -14.59
CA GLY A 253 7.55 28.37 -13.49
C GLY A 253 7.60 27.29 -12.41
N VAL A 254 7.86 27.69 -11.16
CA VAL A 254 8.01 26.73 -10.05
C VAL A 254 6.66 26.32 -9.49
N MET A 255 6.34 25.03 -9.60
CA MET A 255 5.10 24.40 -9.12
C MET A 255 5.34 23.53 -7.87
N PRO A 256 4.29 23.13 -7.12
CA PRO A 256 4.45 22.33 -5.90
C PRO A 256 5.24 21.03 -6.08
N GLN A 257 5.05 20.32 -7.20
CA GLN A 257 5.83 19.10 -7.49
C GLN A 257 7.30 19.42 -7.80
N THR A 258 7.60 20.59 -8.37
CA THR A 258 8.99 21.06 -8.54
C THR A 258 9.66 21.24 -7.18
N VAL A 259 8.94 21.83 -6.20
CA VAL A 259 9.44 21.98 -4.82
C VAL A 259 9.71 20.63 -4.17
N GLU A 260 8.81 19.66 -4.38
CA GLU A 260 9.02 18.28 -3.91
C GLU A 260 10.26 17.64 -4.54
N CYS A 261 10.45 17.80 -5.86
CA CYS A 261 11.64 17.30 -6.56
C CYS A 261 12.94 17.93 -6.04
N ILE A 262 12.93 19.24 -5.75
CA ILE A 262 14.07 19.94 -5.13
C ILE A 262 14.37 19.34 -3.76
N SER A 263 13.34 19.06 -2.95
CA SER A 263 13.53 18.44 -1.64
C SER A 263 14.15 17.04 -1.73
N HIS A 264 13.68 16.20 -2.66
CA HIS A 264 14.22 14.85 -2.86
C HIS A 264 15.69 14.90 -3.29
N ALA A 265 16.03 15.75 -4.24
CA ALA A 265 17.42 15.89 -4.72
C ALA A 265 18.36 16.41 -3.63
N LYS A 266 17.94 17.41 -2.85
CA LYS A 266 18.71 17.95 -1.72
C LYS A 266 18.90 16.92 -0.61
N ASN A 267 17.87 16.15 -0.28
CA ASN A 267 17.95 15.10 0.74
C ASN A 267 18.87 13.95 0.31
N ALA A 268 18.91 13.63 -0.99
CA ALA A 268 19.82 12.64 -1.55
C ALA A 268 21.27 13.15 -1.67
N GLY A 269 21.51 14.46 -1.52
CA GLY A 269 22.85 15.06 -1.63
C GLY A 269 23.41 15.06 -3.06
N VAL A 270 22.53 15.01 -4.07
CA VAL A 270 22.90 14.87 -5.48
C VAL A 270 22.97 16.25 -6.15
N PRO A 271 24.00 16.55 -6.98
CA PRO A 271 24.07 17.82 -7.71
C PRO A 271 22.87 18.00 -8.65
N ILE A 272 22.37 19.24 -8.73
CA ILE A 272 21.19 19.60 -9.51
C ILE A 272 21.61 20.49 -10.69
N VAL A 273 21.19 20.11 -11.89
CA VAL A 273 21.25 20.95 -13.10
C VAL A 273 19.83 21.33 -13.49
N VAL A 274 19.56 22.62 -13.66
CA VAL A 274 18.20 23.08 -14.01
C VAL A 274 18.08 23.19 -15.53
N ALA A 275 17.07 22.52 -16.09
CA ALA A 275 16.69 22.68 -17.49
C ALA A 275 15.42 23.55 -17.56
N LEU A 276 15.60 24.81 -17.95
CA LEU A 276 14.49 25.73 -18.21
C LEU A 276 13.91 25.41 -19.59
N ASN A 277 12.76 24.74 -19.63
CA ASN A 277 12.17 24.17 -20.84
C ASN A 277 11.07 25.08 -21.45
N LYS A 278 10.69 24.84 -22.71
CA LYS A 278 9.68 25.59 -23.47
C LYS A 278 10.03 27.07 -23.74
N ILE A 279 11.31 27.39 -23.92
CA ILE A 279 11.76 28.75 -24.27
C ILE A 279 11.29 29.22 -25.65
N ASP A 280 10.77 28.31 -26.48
CA ASP A 280 10.20 28.60 -27.79
C ASP A 280 8.83 29.29 -27.73
N LEU A 281 8.15 29.26 -26.58
CA LEU A 281 6.86 29.91 -26.41
C LEU A 281 7.00 31.44 -26.26
N PRO A 282 6.10 32.23 -26.89
CA PRO A 282 6.11 33.68 -26.73
C PRO A 282 5.63 34.09 -25.33
N GLY A 283 6.23 35.15 -24.77
CA GLY A 283 5.82 35.72 -23.48
C GLY A 283 6.48 35.10 -22.25
N VAL A 284 7.53 34.31 -22.43
CA VAL A 284 8.36 33.76 -21.36
C VAL A 284 9.15 34.86 -20.64
N ASP A 285 9.04 34.91 -19.30
CA ASP A 285 9.83 35.78 -18.43
C ASP A 285 10.81 34.95 -17.59
N GLU A 286 12.03 34.83 -18.09
CA GLU A 286 13.09 34.03 -17.44
C GLU A 286 13.48 34.59 -16.05
N GLN A 287 13.50 35.92 -15.89
CA GLN A 287 13.94 36.55 -14.64
C GLN A 287 12.99 36.25 -13.48
N LYS A 288 11.69 36.16 -13.78
CA LYS A 288 10.68 35.76 -12.80
C LYS A 288 10.93 34.33 -12.30
N ILE A 289 11.29 33.41 -13.18
CA ILE A 289 11.50 32.00 -12.84
C ILE A 289 12.79 31.82 -12.04
N LEU A 290 13.87 32.50 -12.43
CA LEU A 290 15.11 32.52 -11.65
C LEU A 290 14.87 33.05 -10.24
N SER A 291 14.04 34.09 -10.11
CA SER A 291 13.62 34.62 -8.80
C SER A 291 12.85 33.58 -7.98
N GLN A 292 11.94 32.83 -8.61
CA GLN A 292 11.19 31.76 -7.94
C GLN A 292 12.10 30.61 -7.50
N LEU A 293 13.03 30.17 -8.35
CA LEU A 293 14.01 29.14 -8.01
C LEU A 293 14.88 29.56 -6.82
N ALA A 294 15.33 30.82 -6.79
CA ALA A 294 16.10 31.37 -5.69
C ALA A 294 15.32 31.34 -4.36
N GLN A 295 14.00 31.59 -4.38
CA GLN A 295 13.15 31.48 -3.18
C GLN A 295 13.10 30.07 -2.61
N HIS A 296 13.25 29.05 -3.44
CA HIS A 296 13.33 27.63 -3.04
C HIS A 296 14.78 27.14 -2.86
N GLY A 297 15.73 28.07 -2.78
CA GLY A 297 17.14 27.80 -2.50
C GLY A 297 17.89 27.15 -3.67
N ILE A 298 17.45 27.40 -4.91
CA ILE A 298 18.18 27.07 -6.14
C ILE A 298 18.65 28.39 -6.76
N LEU A 299 19.85 28.83 -6.39
CA LEU A 299 20.44 30.07 -6.92
C LEU A 299 21.28 29.78 -8.16
N ALA A 300 20.93 30.42 -9.29
CA ALA A 300 21.61 30.21 -10.56
C ALA A 300 23.06 30.73 -10.56
N ALA A 301 23.94 30.03 -11.27
CA ALA A 301 25.34 30.40 -11.44
C ALA A 301 25.51 31.80 -12.06
N GLU A 302 24.64 32.20 -12.98
CA GLU A 302 24.62 33.55 -13.57
C GLU A 302 24.34 34.67 -12.54
N TRP A 303 23.77 34.33 -11.37
CA TRP A 303 23.53 35.25 -10.25
C TRP A 303 24.52 35.04 -9.10
N GLY A 304 25.63 34.32 -9.35
CA GLY A 304 26.64 34.00 -8.35
C GLY A 304 26.27 32.83 -7.43
N GLY A 305 25.31 32.00 -7.84
CA GLY A 305 24.96 30.76 -7.14
C GLY A 305 25.75 29.54 -7.58
N GLU A 306 25.31 28.37 -7.12
CA GLU A 306 25.97 27.07 -7.35
C GLU A 306 25.32 26.23 -8.48
N TYR A 307 24.08 26.54 -8.86
CA TYR A 307 23.32 25.71 -9.79
C TYR A 307 23.41 26.20 -11.24
N GLU A 308 23.78 25.31 -12.15
CA GLU A 308 23.76 25.60 -13.59
C GLU A 308 22.32 25.60 -14.12
N VAL A 309 21.99 26.63 -14.92
CA VAL A 309 20.67 26.78 -15.55
C VAL A 309 20.83 26.79 -17.08
N VAL A 310 20.34 25.72 -17.71
CA VAL A 310 20.40 25.54 -19.16
C VAL A 310 19.03 25.81 -19.77
N ARG A 311 19.00 26.71 -20.76
CA ARG A 311 17.79 27.07 -21.51
C ARG A 311 17.58 26.03 -22.60
N THR A 312 16.40 25.40 -22.62
CA THR A 312 16.09 24.25 -23.47
C THR A 312 14.69 24.33 -24.08
N SER A 313 14.50 23.65 -25.20
CA SER A 313 13.18 23.39 -25.78
C SER A 313 13.12 21.93 -26.24
N GLY A 314 12.35 21.10 -25.54
CA GLY A 314 12.15 19.70 -25.90
C GLY A 314 11.49 19.52 -27.28
N ALA A 315 10.62 20.45 -27.69
CA ALA A 315 9.92 20.39 -28.98
C ALA A 315 10.84 20.71 -30.16
N THR A 316 11.62 21.80 -30.06
CA THR A 316 12.51 22.23 -31.16
C THR A 316 13.87 21.54 -31.13
N GLY A 317 14.30 21.09 -29.95
CA GLY A 317 15.64 20.56 -29.67
C GLY A 317 16.68 21.63 -29.30
N VAL A 318 16.31 22.91 -29.27
CA VAL A 318 17.25 23.98 -28.93
C VAL A 318 17.77 23.79 -27.50
N GLY A 319 19.08 23.88 -27.33
CA GLY A 319 19.75 23.84 -26.02
C GLY A 319 19.93 22.44 -25.42
N ILE A 320 19.48 21.36 -26.08
CA ILE A 320 19.68 20.00 -25.59
C ILE A 320 21.16 19.60 -25.65
N ASP A 321 21.87 19.94 -26.73
CA ASP A 321 23.32 19.66 -26.82
C ASP A 321 24.08 20.32 -25.67
N LYS A 322 23.78 21.60 -25.40
CA LYS A 322 24.33 22.34 -24.26
C LYS A 322 24.00 21.70 -22.91
N LEU A 323 22.81 21.13 -22.75
CA LEU A 323 22.44 20.39 -21.54
C LEU A 323 23.30 19.14 -21.38
N LEU A 324 23.53 18.37 -22.46
CA LEU A 324 24.38 17.18 -22.44
C LEU A 324 25.84 17.54 -22.14
N GLU A 325 26.39 18.58 -22.77
CA GLU A 325 27.72 19.13 -22.46
C GLU A 325 27.85 19.52 -20.98
N THR A 326 26.84 20.22 -20.44
CA THR A 326 26.82 20.63 -19.03
C THR A 326 26.83 19.41 -18.10
N LEU A 327 26.06 18.37 -18.43
CA LEU A 327 26.00 17.13 -17.64
C LEU A 327 27.32 16.37 -17.66
N ILE A 328 28.01 16.31 -18.80
CA ILE A 328 29.35 15.70 -18.90
C ILE A 328 30.33 16.47 -18.01
N LEU A 329 30.32 17.81 -18.08
CA LEU A 329 31.21 18.64 -17.26
C LEU A 329 30.92 18.49 -15.76
N THR A 330 29.65 18.42 -15.36
CA THR A 330 29.27 18.13 -13.96
C THR A 330 29.77 16.75 -13.54
N ALA A 331 29.63 15.72 -14.38
CA ALA A 331 30.10 14.37 -14.08
C ALA A 331 31.63 14.32 -13.90
N GLU A 332 32.39 15.06 -14.72
CA GLU A 332 33.84 15.16 -14.63
C GLU A 332 34.29 15.86 -13.34
N LEU A 333 33.62 16.95 -12.96
CA LEU A 333 33.90 17.68 -11.71
C LEU A 333 33.69 16.80 -10.46
N HIS A 334 32.74 15.87 -10.51
CA HIS A 334 32.44 14.94 -9.42
C HIS A 334 33.29 13.65 -9.45
N GLU A 335 34.19 13.48 -10.41
CA GLU A 335 35.10 12.34 -10.56
C GLU A 335 34.43 10.96 -10.34
N LEU A 336 33.30 10.72 -11.01
CA LEU A 336 32.53 9.48 -10.84
C LEU A 336 33.35 8.23 -11.19
N LYS A 337 33.58 7.36 -10.20
CA LYS A 337 34.38 6.13 -10.33
C LYS A 337 33.59 4.89 -9.89
N ALA A 338 33.91 3.75 -10.49
CA ALA A 338 33.53 2.43 -9.99
C ALA A 338 34.55 1.36 -10.37
N ASN A 339 34.54 0.26 -9.62
CA ASN A 339 35.30 -0.94 -9.95
C ASN A 339 34.45 -1.88 -10.81
N PRO A 340 34.80 -2.13 -12.09
CA PRO A 340 34.09 -3.07 -12.95
C PRO A 340 34.49 -4.53 -12.71
N GLN A 341 35.60 -4.79 -12.01
CA GLN A 341 36.17 -6.14 -11.85
C GLN A 341 35.54 -6.96 -10.71
N ARG A 342 34.76 -6.31 -9.84
CA ARG A 342 34.07 -6.95 -8.71
C ARG A 342 32.72 -7.55 -9.11
N GLU A 343 32.15 -8.32 -8.18
CA GLU A 343 30.78 -8.81 -8.27
C GLU A 343 29.79 -7.65 -8.38
N ALA A 344 28.76 -7.81 -9.21
CA ALA A 344 27.84 -6.73 -9.51
C ALA A 344 26.95 -6.40 -8.32
N LEU A 345 26.82 -5.10 -8.07
CA LEU A 345 25.95 -4.49 -7.09
C LEU A 345 25.16 -3.39 -7.79
N GLY A 346 23.89 -3.26 -7.46
CA GLY A 346 23.10 -2.13 -7.92
C GLY A 346 21.69 -2.14 -7.37
N VAL A 347 20.79 -1.47 -8.08
CA VAL A 347 19.41 -1.24 -7.62
C VAL A 347 18.40 -1.71 -8.67
N CYS A 348 17.30 -2.30 -8.22
CA CYS A 348 16.14 -2.58 -9.05
C CYS A 348 15.29 -1.31 -9.21
N LEU A 349 15.25 -0.74 -10.42
CA LEU A 349 14.44 0.43 -10.73
C LEU A 349 12.95 0.08 -10.75
N GLU A 350 12.61 -0.93 -11.53
CA GLU A 350 11.24 -1.43 -11.70
C GLU A 350 11.26 -2.92 -12.02
N SER A 351 10.15 -3.59 -11.83
CA SER A 351 10.01 -5.02 -12.07
C SER A 351 8.58 -5.34 -12.46
N PHE A 352 8.39 -6.31 -13.34
CA PHE A 352 7.07 -6.67 -13.84
C PHE A 352 7.04 -8.14 -14.25
N ARG A 353 5.82 -8.67 -14.41
CA ARG A 353 5.60 -10.05 -14.85
C ARG A 353 5.22 -10.06 -16.32
N ASP A 354 6.01 -10.77 -17.12
CA ASP A 354 5.81 -10.90 -18.57
C ASP A 354 5.32 -12.31 -18.97
N GLU A 355 4.40 -12.37 -19.93
CA GLU A 355 3.85 -13.61 -20.45
C GLU A 355 4.90 -14.35 -21.30
N GLY A 356 5.53 -15.35 -20.68
CA GLY A 356 6.50 -16.25 -21.33
C GLY A 356 7.95 -16.05 -20.86
N ARG A 357 8.35 -14.83 -20.50
CA ARG A 357 9.67 -14.57 -19.91
C ARG A 357 9.69 -14.67 -18.37
N GLY A 358 8.52 -14.66 -17.74
CA GLY A 358 8.38 -14.76 -16.29
C GLY A 358 8.64 -13.42 -15.59
N ALA A 359 9.30 -13.43 -14.44
CA ALA A 359 9.67 -12.21 -13.74
C ALA A 359 10.81 -11.49 -14.50
N ILE A 360 10.53 -10.26 -14.92
CA ILE A 360 11.51 -9.35 -15.49
C ILE A 360 11.80 -8.27 -14.47
N ALA A 361 13.07 -8.01 -14.21
CA ALA A 361 13.52 -6.92 -13.37
C ALA A 361 14.40 -5.97 -14.17
N TRP A 362 14.21 -4.68 -13.92
CA TRP A 362 14.92 -3.60 -14.54
C TRP A 362 15.94 -3.08 -13.54
N LEU A 363 17.20 -3.42 -13.80
CA LEU A 363 18.29 -3.19 -12.88
C LEU A 363 19.21 -2.11 -13.43
N ILE A 364 19.83 -1.36 -12.53
CA ILE A 364 20.96 -0.50 -12.87
C ILE A 364 22.17 -0.94 -12.08
N VAL A 365 23.23 -1.30 -12.79
CA VAL A 365 24.50 -1.74 -12.19
C VAL A 365 25.23 -0.52 -11.66
N GLN A 366 25.53 -0.45 -10.37
CA GLN A 366 26.30 0.67 -9.79
C GLN A 366 27.79 0.34 -9.69
N LYS A 367 28.11 -0.90 -9.31
CA LYS A 367 29.48 -1.41 -9.16
C LYS A 367 29.57 -2.82 -9.73
N GLY A 368 30.75 -3.21 -10.19
CA GLY A 368 31.01 -4.53 -10.78
C GLY A 368 30.44 -4.71 -12.19
N THR A 369 30.48 -5.94 -12.67
CA THR A 369 29.94 -6.32 -13.99
C THR A 369 28.98 -7.48 -13.84
N LEU A 370 27.75 -7.31 -14.32
CA LEU A 370 26.71 -8.32 -14.32
C LEU A 370 26.77 -9.16 -15.58
N LYS A 371 26.65 -10.49 -15.48
CA LYS A 371 26.74 -11.42 -16.61
C LYS A 371 25.58 -12.41 -16.66
N VAL A 372 25.30 -12.91 -17.87
CA VAL A 372 24.34 -14.00 -18.04
C VAL A 372 24.85 -15.24 -17.31
N GLY A 373 23.99 -15.85 -16.49
CA GLY A 373 24.32 -17.01 -15.68
C GLY A 373 24.68 -16.67 -14.23
N ASP A 374 24.84 -15.40 -13.87
CA ASP A 374 25.09 -14.99 -12.49
C ASP A 374 23.89 -15.30 -11.58
N VAL A 375 24.18 -15.59 -10.32
CA VAL A 375 23.16 -15.75 -9.28
C VAL A 375 22.94 -14.38 -8.64
N VAL A 376 21.71 -13.90 -8.70
CA VAL A 376 21.33 -12.59 -8.15
C VAL A 376 20.38 -12.78 -6.99
N LEU A 377 20.66 -12.07 -5.89
CA LEU A 377 19.77 -11.83 -4.78
C LEU A 377 19.25 -10.39 -4.91
N CYS A 378 17.95 -10.19 -5.00
CA CYS A 378 17.32 -8.86 -5.10
C CYS A 378 16.18 -8.77 -4.07
N GLY A 379 16.40 -8.00 -3.01
CA GLY A 379 15.45 -7.89 -1.89
C GLY A 379 15.12 -9.25 -1.27
N SER A 380 13.87 -9.67 -1.38
CA SER A 380 13.35 -10.98 -0.91
C SER A 380 13.27 -12.04 -2.00
N THR A 381 13.82 -11.76 -3.19
CA THR A 381 13.81 -12.66 -4.34
C THR A 381 15.23 -13.06 -4.73
N TYR A 382 15.37 -14.20 -5.39
CA TYR A 382 16.65 -14.66 -5.91
C TYR A 382 16.46 -15.38 -7.24
N GLY A 383 17.55 -15.62 -7.96
CA GLY A 383 17.50 -16.45 -9.15
C GLY A 383 18.79 -16.44 -9.93
N ARG A 384 18.81 -17.19 -11.02
CA ARG A 384 19.92 -17.21 -11.97
C ARG A 384 19.51 -16.46 -13.23
N ILE A 385 20.33 -15.52 -13.67
CA ILE A 385 20.06 -14.76 -14.89
C ILE A 385 20.06 -15.70 -16.08
N ARG A 386 18.91 -15.79 -16.75
CA ARG A 386 18.73 -16.60 -17.97
C ARG A 386 19.03 -15.79 -19.23
N ALA A 387 18.58 -14.55 -19.26
CA ALA A 387 18.82 -13.62 -20.36
C ALA A 387 18.84 -12.18 -19.82
N MET A 388 19.64 -11.35 -20.48
CA MET A 388 19.75 -9.91 -20.25
C MET A 388 19.47 -9.15 -21.54
N TYR A 389 18.83 -7.99 -21.41
CA TYR A 389 18.47 -7.12 -22.52
C TYR A 389 18.82 -5.66 -22.21
N ASN A 390 19.19 -4.88 -23.21
CA ASN A 390 19.40 -3.43 -23.06
C ASN A 390 18.07 -2.65 -23.08
N ASP A 391 18.13 -1.31 -23.08
CA ASP A 391 16.96 -0.41 -23.13
C ASP A 391 16.17 -0.50 -24.46
N ARG A 392 16.76 -1.12 -25.49
CA ARG A 392 16.16 -1.35 -26.82
C ARG A 392 15.68 -2.79 -27.00
N ASP A 393 15.62 -3.57 -25.93
CA ASP A 393 15.26 -5.00 -25.92
C ASP A 393 16.19 -5.91 -26.75
N GLU A 394 17.40 -5.44 -27.03
CA GLU A 394 18.44 -6.25 -27.69
C GLU A 394 19.18 -7.09 -26.64
N PRO A 395 19.48 -8.37 -26.93
CA PRO A 395 20.12 -9.26 -25.97
C PRO A 395 21.58 -8.86 -25.73
N ILE A 396 21.98 -8.82 -24.46
CA ILE A 396 23.36 -8.52 -24.05
C ILE A 396 23.92 -9.64 -23.14
N VAL A 397 25.25 -9.79 -23.12
CA VAL A 397 25.93 -10.87 -22.38
C VAL A 397 26.55 -10.35 -21.07
N GLU A 398 26.96 -9.10 -21.06
CA GLU A 398 27.56 -8.42 -19.92
C GLU A 398 27.05 -6.98 -19.81
N ALA A 399 26.92 -6.48 -18.58
CA ALA A 399 26.54 -5.11 -18.27
C ALA A 399 27.49 -4.56 -17.19
N GLY A 400 28.26 -3.54 -17.53
CA GLY A 400 29.19 -2.88 -16.62
C GLY A 400 28.53 -1.81 -15.75
N PRO A 401 29.32 -1.04 -14.98
CA PRO A 401 28.82 0.05 -14.14
C PRO A 401 28.05 1.10 -14.95
N SER A 402 26.99 1.63 -14.33
CA SER A 402 26.01 2.57 -14.88
C SER A 402 25.18 2.04 -16.06
N VAL A 403 25.28 0.76 -16.45
CA VAL A 403 24.45 0.21 -17.54
C VAL A 403 23.08 -0.22 -17.02
N PRO A 404 21.96 0.29 -17.60
CA PRO A 404 20.62 -0.21 -17.33
C PRO A 404 20.39 -1.53 -18.09
N VAL A 405 19.83 -2.53 -17.41
CA VAL A 405 19.65 -3.88 -17.96
C VAL A 405 18.33 -4.50 -17.52
N LYS A 406 17.59 -5.08 -18.47
CA LYS A 406 16.44 -5.95 -18.17
C LYS A 406 16.95 -7.37 -17.96
N VAL A 407 16.71 -7.94 -16.79
CA VAL A 407 17.08 -9.32 -16.46
C VAL A 407 15.86 -10.21 -16.37
N SER A 408 16.02 -11.46 -16.77
CA SER A 408 15.02 -12.52 -16.60
C SER A 408 15.63 -13.72 -15.88
N GLY A 409 14.80 -14.46 -15.13
CA GLY A 409 15.23 -15.69 -14.44
C GLY A 409 15.17 -15.64 -12.91
N LEU A 410 14.66 -14.55 -12.33
CA LEU A 410 14.31 -14.48 -10.91
C LEU A 410 13.09 -15.37 -10.60
N THR A 411 13.02 -15.88 -9.36
CA THR A 411 11.90 -16.74 -8.92
C THR A 411 10.59 -16.00 -8.83
N ASP A 412 10.63 -14.73 -8.43
CA ASP A 412 9.46 -13.85 -8.34
C ASP A 412 9.85 -12.40 -8.68
N VAL A 413 8.86 -11.52 -8.76
CA VAL A 413 9.05 -10.10 -9.06
C VAL A 413 9.63 -9.39 -7.83
N PRO A 414 10.86 -8.82 -7.89
CA PRO A 414 11.45 -8.09 -6.77
C PRO A 414 10.71 -6.80 -6.45
N GLY A 415 10.93 -6.21 -5.27
CA GLY A 415 10.44 -4.89 -4.94
C GLY A 415 11.12 -3.80 -5.76
N ALA A 416 10.38 -2.73 -6.07
CA ALA A 416 10.96 -1.55 -6.69
C ALA A 416 11.84 -0.81 -5.67
N GLY A 417 13.09 -0.53 -6.03
CA GLY A 417 14.10 0.09 -5.16
C GLY A 417 14.95 -0.90 -4.35
N ASP A 418 14.69 -2.21 -4.45
CA ASP A 418 15.50 -3.21 -3.76
C ASP A 418 16.94 -3.23 -4.31
N HIS A 419 17.93 -3.35 -3.43
CA HIS A 419 19.31 -3.58 -3.88
C HIS A 419 19.45 -5.02 -4.37
N PHE A 420 20.25 -5.18 -5.42
CA PHE A 420 20.64 -6.50 -5.92
C PHE A 420 22.13 -6.75 -5.73
N PHE A 421 22.45 -8.00 -5.45
CA PHE A 421 23.81 -8.50 -5.22
C PHE A 421 24.02 -9.75 -6.05
N VAL A 422 25.15 -9.82 -6.75
CA VAL A 422 25.62 -11.07 -7.32
C VAL A 422 26.24 -11.92 -6.22
N MET A 423 25.74 -13.14 -6.07
CA MET A 423 26.19 -14.11 -5.08
C MET A 423 26.94 -15.25 -5.78
N LYS A 424 27.87 -15.90 -5.07
CA LYS A 424 28.60 -17.05 -5.59
C LYS A 424 27.77 -18.33 -5.60
N ASP A 425 26.90 -18.49 -4.60
CA ASP A 425 26.06 -19.66 -4.41
C ASP A 425 24.56 -19.29 -4.40
N ILE A 426 23.76 -20.14 -5.05
CA ILE A 426 22.30 -20.03 -5.06
C ILE A 426 21.67 -20.48 -3.74
N GLU A 427 22.32 -21.38 -2.99
CA GLU A 427 21.81 -21.82 -1.69
C GLU A 427 21.87 -20.68 -0.66
N GLU A 428 22.97 -19.94 -0.61
CA GLU A 428 23.13 -18.77 0.27
C GLU A 428 22.16 -17.65 -0.10
N ALA A 429 21.99 -17.38 -1.40
CA ALA A 429 21.01 -16.41 -1.90
C ALA A 429 19.58 -16.81 -1.49
N ARG A 430 19.25 -18.09 -1.59
CA ARG A 430 17.95 -18.62 -1.18
C ARG A 430 17.69 -18.47 0.31
N GLU A 431 18.64 -18.88 1.15
CA GLU A 431 18.47 -18.81 2.61
C GLU A 431 18.27 -17.35 3.06
N THR A 432 19.03 -16.42 2.48
CA THR A 432 18.91 -14.98 2.75
C THR A 432 17.55 -14.43 2.28
N ALA A 433 17.10 -14.80 1.08
CA ALA A 433 15.81 -14.37 0.55
C ALA A 433 14.62 -14.93 1.36
N ASP A 434 14.67 -16.22 1.70
CA ASP A 434 13.63 -16.89 2.49
C ASP A 434 13.54 -16.28 3.89
N ALA A 435 14.68 -16.01 4.55
CA ALA A 435 14.71 -15.32 5.83
C ALA A 435 14.06 -13.92 5.77
N ARG A 436 14.35 -13.14 4.72
CA ARG A 436 13.75 -11.81 4.49
C ARG A 436 12.25 -11.90 4.25
N SER A 437 11.80 -12.85 3.43
CA SER A 437 10.37 -13.07 3.15
C SER A 437 9.60 -13.46 4.42
N HIS A 438 10.20 -14.30 5.27
CA HIS A 438 9.61 -14.70 6.54
C HIS A 438 9.48 -13.53 7.52
N GLU A 439 10.49 -12.67 7.63
CA GLU A 439 10.44 -11.50 8.49
C GLU A 439 9.43 -10.46 7.98
N GLY A 440 9.44 -10.13 6.69
CA GLY A 440 8.45 -9.21 6.11
C GLY A 440 7.02 -9.71 6.27
N ARG A 441 6.79 -11.02 6.14
CA ARG A 441 5.49 -11.63 6.43
C ARG A 441 5.12 -11.49 7.91
N ARG A 442 6.06 -11.70 8.83
CA ARG A 442 5.85 -11.51 10.28
C ARG A 442 5.51 -10.06 10.63
N GLU A 443 6.20 -9.08 10.06
CA GLU A 443 5.91 -7.65 10.25
C GLU A 443 4.51 -7.29 9.73
N SER A 444 4.14 -7.73 8.51
CA SER A 444 2.82 -7.47 7.95
C SER A 444 1.68 -8.09 8.77
N LEU A 445 1.91 -9.27 9.34
CA LEU A 445 0.96 -9.93 10.23
C LEU A 445 0.87 -9.21 11.58
N ALA A 446 1.98 -8.69 12.10
CA ALA A 446 2.00 -7.92 13.34
C ALA A 446 1.25 -6.59 13.21
N GLN A 447 1.41 -5.89 12.08
CA GLN A 447 0.66 -4.65 11.78
C GLN A 447 -0.84 -4.89 11.55
N ARG A 448 -1.24 -6.08 11.10
CA ARG A 448 -2.66 -6.45 10.90
C ARG A 448 -3.39 -6.84 12.18
N VAL A 449 -2.68 -7.03 13.29
CA VAL A 449 -3.28 -7.39 14.59
C VAL A 449 -3.36 -6.14 15.47
N THR A 450 -4.15 -5.16 15.03
CA THR A 450 -4.96 -4.43 16.02
C THR A 450 -6.17 -5.34 16.30
N PRO A 451 -6.21 -6.04 17.45
CA PRO A 451 -7.38 -6.84 17.78
C PRO A 451 -8.56 -5.87 17.85
N ARG A 452 -9.50 -6.00 16.91
CA ARG A 452 -10.78 -5.29 17.00
C ARG A 452 -11.37 -5.62 18.36
N THR A 453 -11.62 -4.61 19.17
CA THR A 453 -12.20 -4.82 20.48
C THR A 453 -13.64 -5.29 20.31
N LEU A 454 -14.18 -5.96 21.33
CA LEU A 454 -15.62 -6.27 21.37
C LEU A 454 -16.45 -5.00 21.25
N GLU A 455 -15.95 -3.86 21.75
CA GLU A 455 -16.55 -2.53 21.58
C GLU A 455 -16.56 -2.09 20.12
N ASP A 456 -15.51 -2.31 19.32
CA ASP A 456 -15.49 -1.99 17.88
C ASP A 456 -16.47 -2.86 17.08
N ILE A 457 -16.69 -4.11 17.50
CA ILE A 457 -17.66 -5.03 16.89
C ILE A 457 -19.10 -4.70 17.33
N LEU A 458 -19.28 -4.18 18.55
CA LEU A 458 -20.58 -3.76 19.09
C LEU A 458 -20.99 -2.36 18.62
N ASN A 459 -20.01 -1.47 18.40
CA ASN A 459 -20.17 -0.15 17.79
C ASN A 459 -20.21 -0.23 16.26
N GLN A 460 -20.05 -1.42 15.68
CA GLN A 460 -20.38 -1.64 14.29
C GLN A 460 -21.88 -1.39 14.13
N PRO A 461 -22.28 -0.35 13.40
CA PRO A 461 -23.65 0.10 13.39
C PRO A 461 -24.54 -0.99 12.80
N ARG A 462 -25.47 -1.44 13.64
CA ARG A 462 -26.53 -2.37 13.25
C ARG A 462 -27.47 -1.61 12.31
N ASP A 463 -27.64 -2.16 11.11
CA ASP A 463 -28.58 -1.70 10.09
C ASP A 463 -28.48 -0.21 9.74
N GLY A 464 -27.60 0.11 8.78
CA GLY A 464 -27.75 1.34 7.98
C GLY A 464 -27.34 2.64 8.69
N GLU A 465 -26.48 2.62 9.69
CA GLU A 465 -25.85 3.83 10.28
C GLU A 465 -24.31 3.72 10.32
N GLY A 466 -23.71 3.09 9.30
CA GLY A 466 -22.26 2.90 9.21
C GLY A 466 -21.57 3.44 8.01
N VAL A 467 -20.25 3.62 8.20
CA VAL A 467 -19.30 3.85 7.13
C VAL A 467 -19.50 2.75 6.08
N GLN A 468 -19.91 3.14 4.88
CA GLN A 468 -20.02 2.19 3.79
C GLN A 468 -18.64 1.93 3.22
N ASP A 469 -18.23 0.67 3.28
CA ASP A 469 -16.97 0.24 2.71
C ASP A 469 -17.15 -0.03 1.21
N LEU A 470 -16.26 0.54 0.38
CA LEU A 470 -16.08 0.19 -1.02
C LEU A 470 -14.91 -0.79 -1.12
N PRO A 471 -15.15 -2.11 -1.11
CA PRO A 471 -14.11 -3.12 -1.22
C PRO A 471 -13.52 -3.16 -2.63
N LEU A 472 -12.19 -3.06 -2.73
CA LEU A 472 -11.44 -3.10 -3.98
C LEU A 472 -10.38 -4.21 -3.96
N ILE A 473 -10.20 -4.84 -5.12
CA ILE A 473 -9.04 -5.69 -5.41
C ILE A 473 -8.23 -5.02 -6.51
N LEU A 474 -6.93 -4.82 -6.26
CA LEU A 474 -6.03 -4.15 -7.19
C LEU A 474 -5.11 -5.16 -7.89
N LYS A 475 -5.12 -5.18 -9.21
CA LYS A 475 -4.17 -5.94 -10.02
C LYS A 475 -3.43 -4.99 -10.93
N ALA A 476 -2.11 -5.03 -10.90
CA ALA A 476 -1.27 -4.21 -11.77
C ALA A 476 -0.10 -4.99 -12.33
N ASP A 477 0.57 -4.40 -13.30
CA ASP A 477 1.71 -4.98 -14.02
C ASP A 477 3.03 -4.93 -13.22
N SER A 478 3.24 -3.86 -12.45
CA SER A 478 4.44 -3.64 -11.63
C SER A 478 4.09 -3.34 -10.16
N PRO A 479 5.00 -3.63 -9.20
CA PRO A 479 4.83 -3.21 -7.80
C PRO A 479 4.68 -1.69 -7.64
N GLY A 480 5.39 -0.92 -8.48
CA GLY A 480 5.36 0.55 -8.45
C GLY A 480 3.98 1.10 -8.79
N SER A 481 3.30 0.52 -9.78
CA SER A 481 1.91 0.85 -10.12
C SER A 481 0.95 0.63 -8.95
N ILE A 482 1.11 -0.49 -8.22
CA ILE A 482 0.28 -0.81 -7.04
C ILE A 482 0.50 0.20 -5.92
N GLU A 483 1.75 0.54 -5.64
CA GLU A 483 2.13 1.53 -4.62
C GLU A 483 1.52 2.90 -4.92
N ALA A 484 1.64 3.36 -6.16
CA ALA A 484 1.06 4.62 -6.62
C ALA A 484 -0.47 4.62 -6.48
N LEU A 485 -1.15 3.55 -6.94
CA LEU A 485 -2.59 3.39 -6.79
C LEU A 485 -3.03 3.40 -5.34
N ARG A 486 -2.33 2.68 -4.46
CA ARG A 486 -2.65 2.64 -3.03
C ARG A 486 -2.47 3.99 -2.35
N SER A 487 -1.41 4.72 -2.70
CA SER A 487 -1.15 6.07 -2.19
C SER A 487 -2.27 7.03 -2.58
N GLU A 488 -2.70 7.02 -3.85
CA GLU A 488 -3.82 7.85 -4.30
C GLU A 488 -5.16 7.44 -3.69
N ILE A 489 -5.43 6.14 -3.59
CA ILE A 489 -6.66 5.64 -2.97
C ILE A 489 -6.71 5.99 -1.48
N GLY A 490 -5.56 5.97 -0.79
CA GLY A 490 -5.46 6.32 0.63
C GLY A 490 -5.77 7.78 0.94
N LYS A 491 -5.74 8.69 -0.04
CA LYS A 491 -6.11 10.11 0.15
C LYS A 491 -7.62 10.33 0.27
N PHE A 492 -8.44 9.36 -0.15
CA PHE A 492 -9.89 9.45 -0.03
C PHE A 492 -10.32 9.10 1.41
N GLU A 493 -10.33 10.10 2.27
CA GLU A 493 -10.88 10.00 3.63
C GLU A 493 -12.24 10.72 3.71
N HIS A 494 -13.29 9.99 4.09
CA HIS A 494 -14.62 10.56 4.30
C HIS A 494 -15.29 9.88 5.52
N PRO A 495 -16.07 10.61 6.34
CA PRO A 495 -16.72 10.03 7.53
C PRO A 495 -17.80 8.99 7.21
N GLU A 496 -18.48 9.10 6.07
CA GLU A 496 -19.60 8.19 5.69
C GLU A 496 -19.21 7.04 4.75
N VAL A 497 -18.09 7.15 4.03
CA VAL A 497 -17.66 6.17 3.03
C VAL A 497 -16.16 5.94 3.14
N ARG A 498 -15.72 4.69 2.99
CA ARG A 498 -14.31 4.33 3.07
C ARG A 498 -13.94 3.39 1.94
N VAL A 499 -12.80 3.63 1.30
CA VAL A 499 -12.24 2.66 0.35
C VAL A 499 -11.42 1.63 1.10
N GLN A 500 -11.69 0.34 0.85
CA GLN A 500 -10.95 -0.76 1.48
C GLN A 500 -10.29 -1.63 0.42
N VAL A 501 -8.96 -1.60 0.35
CA VAL A 501 -8.19 -2.53 -0.49
C VAL A 501 -8.07 -3.88 0.23
N ILE A 502 -8.81 -4.88 -0.24
CA ILE A 502 -8.84 -6.22 0.36
C ILE A 502 -7.59 -7.01 -0.04
N HIS A 503 -7.26 -6.95 -1.32
CA HIS A 503 -6.14 -7.68 -1.90
C HIS A 503 -5.51 -6.85 -3.01
N TYR A 504 -4.21 -6.98 -3.14
CA TYR A 504 -3.48 -6.49 -4.29
C TYR A 504 -2.48 -7.54 -4.76
N GLY A 505 -2.21 -7.58 -6.05
CA GLY A 505 -1.26 -8.51 -6.64
C GLY A 505 -0.72 -8.05 -7.99
N ILE A 506 0.39 -8.64 -8.39
CA ILE A 506 1.07 -8.34 -9.66
C ILE A 506 0.64 -9.37 -10.72
N GLY A 507 0.40 -8.90 -11.93
CA GLY A 507 -0.02 -9.69 -13.09
C GLY A 507 -1.52 -9.65 -13.36
N GLY A 508 -1.94 -10.42 -14.37
CA GLY A 508 -3.32 -10.52 -14.80
C GLY A 508 -4.30 -10.98 -13.72
N VAL A 509 -5.59 -10.71 -13.96
CA VAL A 509 -6.67 -11.14 -13.05
C VAL A 509 -6.93 -12.63 -13.26
N ASN A 510 -6.86 -13.42 -12.19
CA ASN A 510 -7.07 -14.86 -12.21
C ASN A 510 -8.41 -15.27 -11.56
N GLU A 511 -8.77 -16.56 -11.65
CA GLU A 511 -10.02 -17.08 -11.06
C GLU A 511 -10.09 -16.89 -9.53
N SER A 512 -8.96 -16.98 -8.82
CA SER A 512 -8.92 -16.82 -7.36
C SER A 512 -9.25 -15.39 -6.94
N ASP A 513 -8.84 -14.40 -7.74
CA ASP A 513 -9.16 -12.99 -7.53
C ASP A 513 -10.67 -12.75 -7.69
N VAL A 514 -11.29 -13.39 -8.69
CA VAL A 514 -12.73 -13.30 -8.94
C VAL A 514 -13.54 -13.99 -7.83
N TYR A 515 -13.10 -15.15 -7.32
CA TYR A 515 -13.74 -15.77 -6.16
C TYR A 515 -13.64 -14.89 -4.91
N LEU A 516 -12.48 -14.28 -4.66
CA LEU A 516 -12.30 -13.35 -3.55
C LEU A 516 -13.21 -12.12 -3.72
N ALA A 517 -13.32 -11.61 -4.94
CA ALA A 517 -14.20 -10.49 -5.27
C ALA A 517 -15.67 -10.83 -5.03
N SER A 518 -16.15 -11.98 -5.51
CA SER A 518 -17.52 -12.46 -5.31
C SER A 518 -17.85 -12.61 -3.83
N ALA A 519 -16.94 -13.23 -3.05
CA ALA A 519 -17.14 -13.43 -1.62
C ALA A 519 -17.19 -12.12 -0.80
N ALA A 520 -16.44 -11.10 -1.23
CA ALA A 520 -16.35 -9.82 -0.54
C ALA A 520 -17.23 -8.70 -1.14
N GLY A 521 -17.91 -8.96 -2.25
CA GLY A 521 -18.61 -7.93 -3.03
C GLY A 521 -17.67 -6.85 -3.60
N ALA A 522 -16.42 -7.20 -3.88
CA ALA A 522 -15.38 -6.28 -4.31
C ALA A 522 -15.37 -6.02 -5.81
N ILE A 523 -14.98 -4.81 -6.20
CA ILE A 523 -14.69 -4.46 -7.59
C ILE A 523 -13.22 -4.76 -7.87
N VAL A 524 -12.93 -5.39 -9.02
CA VAL A 524 -11.56 -5.67 -9.45
C VAL A 524 -11.07 -4.56 -10.37
N ILE A 525 -10.01 -3.88 -9.97
CA ILE A 525 -9.33 -2.85 -10.76
C ILE A 525 -8.09 -3.49 -11.40
N ALA A 526 -8.08 -3.59 -12.72
CA ALA A 526 -6.98 -4.10 -13.53
C ALA A 526 -6.23 -2.93 -14.19
N PHE A 527 -5.04 -2.61 -13.71
CA PHE A 527 -4.20 -1.50 -14.19
C PHE A 527 -3.08 -2.02 -15.07
N HIS A 528 -3.07 -1.66 -16.36
CA HIS A 528 -2.13 -2.19 -17.38
C HIS A 528 -2.14 -3.72 -17.57
N VAL A 529 -3.08 -4.42 -16.93
CA VAL A 529 -3.21 -5.88 -17.02
C VAL A 529 -4.58 -6.29 -17.54
N VAL A 530 -4.68 -7.53 -18.00
CA VAL A 530 -5.91 -8.12 -18.56
C VAL A 530 -6.33 -9.30 -17.67
N ALA A 531 -7.63 -9.59 -17.65
CA ALA A 531 -8.15 -10.80 -17.03
C ALA A 531 -7.94 -12.00 -17.96
N GLU A 532 -7.57 -13.15 -17.39
CA GLU A 532 -7.52 -14.40 -18.13
C GLU A 532 -8.92 -14.78 -18.63
N ASP A 533 -9.03 -15.45 -19.79
CA ASP A 533 -10.32 -15.82 -20.39
C ASP A 533 -11.23 -16.57 -19.39
N ARG A 534 -10.66 -17.45 -18.56
CA ARG A 534 -11.40 -18.18 -17.54
C ARG A 534 -11.87 -17.29 -16.39
N ALA A 535 -11.06 -16.32 -15.98
CA ALA A 535 -11.42 -15.35 -14.96
C ALA A 535 -12.54 -14.43 -15.45
N GLN A 536 -12.50 -14.00 -16.71
CA GLN A 536 -13.55 -13.17 -17.30
C GLN A 536 -14.90 -13.92 -17.37
N LEU A 537 -14.89 -15.18 -17.85
CA LEU A 537 -16.09 -16.02 -17.89
C LEU A 537 -16.68 -16.26 -16.48
N LEU A 538 -15.81 -16.44 -15.48
CA LEU A 538 -16.24 -16.59 -14.09
C LEU A 538 -16.84 -15.29 -13.54
N ALA A 539 -16.24 -14.15 -13.86
CA ALA A 539 -16.71 -12.84 -13.42
C ALA A 539 -18.11 -12.54 -13.98
N ASP A 540 -18.35 -12.82 -15.26
CA ASP A 540 -19.66 -12.65 -15.89
C ASP A 540 -20.74 -13.56 -15.26
N ARG A 541 -20.35 -14.75 -14.80
CA ARG A 541 -21.25 -15.71 -14.15
C ARG A 541 -21.58 -15.32 -12.71
N GLU A 542 -20.59 -14.86 -11.96
CA GLU A 542 -20.71 -14.46 -10.55
C GLU A 542 -21.20 -13.00 -10.39
N GLY A 543 -21.24 -12.22 -11.48
CA GLY A 543 -21.62 -10.82 -11.46
C GLY A 543 -20.54 -9.90 -10.87
N VAL A 544 -19.28 -10.31 -10.94
CA VAL A 544 -18.13 -9.52 -10.46
C VAL A 544 -17.71 -8.53 -11.54
N GLU A 545 -17.59 -7.25 -11.17
CA GLU A 545 -17.14 -6.21 -12.09
C GLU A 545 -15.60 -6.14 -12.16
N ILE A 546 -15.05 -6.38 -13.35
CA ILE A 546 -13.63 -6.18 -13.66
C ILE A 546 -13.51 -4.93 -14.52
N ARG A 547 -12.83 -3.90 -14.01
CA ARG A 547 -12.57 -2.65 -14.74
C ARG A 547 -11.10 -2.53 -15.09
N ARG A 548 -10.82 -2.39 -16.39
CA ARG A 548 -9.49 -2.16 -16.90
C ARG A 548 -9.21 -0.66 -17.06
N TYR A 549 -8.01 -0.27 -16.64
CA TYR A 549 -7.51 1.10 -16.77
C TYR A 549 -6.07 1.09 -17.26
N ASN A 550 -5.71 2.14 -18.00
CA ASN A 550 -4.32 2.40 -18.39
C ASN A 550 -3.83 3.76 -17.87
N ILE A 551 -4.67 4.55 -17.20
CA ILE A 551 -4.34 5.88 -16.67
C ILE A 551 -4.84 5.99 -15.23
N ILE A 552 -3.95 6.39 -14.32
CA ILE A 552 -4.25 6.41 -12.87
C ILE A 552 -5.39 7.37 -12.50
N TYR A 553 -5.56 8.48 -13.23
CA TYR A 553 -6.65 9.45 -13.03
C TYR A 553 -8.03 8.85 -13.31
N GLU A 554 -8.15 8.01 -14.34
CA GLU A 554 -9.43 7.36 -14.65
C GLU A 554 -9.86 6.45 -13.49
N VAL A 555 -8.90 5.79 -12.83
CA VAL A 555 -9.16 4.97 -11.65
C VAL A 555 -9.67 5.84 -10.51
N THR A 556 -8.96 6.91 -10.17
CA THR A 556 -9.32 7.77 -9.03
C THR A 556 -10.64 8.50 -9.26
N ASP A 557 -10.93 8.94 -10.48
CA ASP A 557 -12.19 9.58 -10.85
C ASP A 557 -13.37 8.61 -10.81
N HIS A 558 -13.19 7.38 -11.31
CA HIS A 558 -14.24 6.37 -11.22
C HIS A 558 -14.48 5.89 -9.78
N ILE A 559 -13.43 5.80 -8.95
CA ILE A 559 -13.58 5.56 -7.51
C ILE A 559 -14.35 6.71 -6.86
N ARG A 560 -14.02 7.96 -7.18
CA ARG A 560 -14.75 9.15 -6.70
C ARG A 560 -16.23 9.08 -7.06
N LEU A 561 -16.56 8.73 -8.31
CA LEU A 561 -17.95 8.55 -8.76
C LEU A 561 -18.67 7.40 -8.04
N ALA A 562 -17.97 6.28 -7.82
CA ALA A 562 -18.53 5.14 -7.09
C ALA A 562 -18.85 5.51 -5.63
N LEU A 563 -17.92 6.21 -4.96
CA LEU A 563 -18.11 6.71 -3.60
C LEU A 563 -19.28 7.71 -3.52
N GLN A 564 -19.42 8.62 -4.50
CA GLN A 564 -20.58 9.52 -4.57
C GLN A 564 -21.90 8.76 -4.73
N GLY A 565 -21.89 7.64 -5.46
CA GLY A 565 -23.06 6.76 -5.58
C GLY A 565 -23.44 6.07 -4.27
N LEU A 566 -22.47 5.87 -3.36
CA LEU A 566 -22.70 5.30 -2.03
C LEU A 566 -23.14 6.34 -0.99
N LEU A 567 -22.89 7.63 -1.25
CA LEU A 567 -23.33 8.71 -0.37
C LEU A 567 -24.86 8.78 -0.31
N ARG A 568 -25.37 9.04 0.89
CA ARG A 568 -26.80 9.24 1.07
C ARG A 568 -27.21 10.58 0.47
N PRO A 569 -28.31 10.64 -0.29
CA PRO A 569 -28.80 11.91 -0.80
C PRO A 569 -29.22 12.82 0.37
N GLU A 570 -28.91 14.10 0.26
CA GLU A 570 -29.35 15.10 1.23
C GLU A 570 -30.83 15.38 1.03
N ARG A 571 -31.57 15.37 2.14
CA ARG A 571 -32.98 15.76 2.15
C ARG A 571 -33.08 17.23 2.45
N VAL A 572 -33.33 18.04 1.42
CA VAL A 572 -33.54 19.48 1.57
C VAL A 572 -35.02 19.79 1.52
N GLU A 573 -35.51 20.49 2.53
CA GLU A 573 -36.88 21.00 2.55
C GLU A 573 -36.97 22.27 1.68
N VAL A 574 -37.70 22.18 0.57
CA VAL A 574 -37.97 23.31 -0.31
C VAL A 574 -39.38 23.82 -0.03
N SER A 575 -39.49 25.07 0.44
CA SER A 575 -40.79 25.73 0.66
C SER A 575 -41.49 25.96 -0.68
N THR A 576 -42.67 25.38 -0.83
CA THR A 576 -43.49 25.40 -2.06
C THR A 576 -44.55 26.49 -2.05
N GLY A 577 -45.03 26.88 -0.88
CA GLY A 577 -46.01 27.97 -0.73
C GLY A 577 -46.49 28.15 0.70
N ARG A 578 -47.08 29.31 1.00
CA ARG A 578 -47.66 29.61 2.32
C ARG A 578 -49.13 29.96 2.20
N ALA A 579 -49.92 29.51 3.18
CA ALA A 579 -51.32 29.87 3.30
C ALA A 579 -51.66 30.33 4.71
N ILE A 580 -52.57 31.29 4.81
CA ILE A 580 -53.10 31.76 6.10
C ILE A 580 -54.48 31.16 6.37
N VAL A 581 -54.71 30.69 7.58
CA VAL A 581 -56.00 30.19 8.03
C VAL A 581 -56.92 31.38 8.34
N LEU A 582 -57.98 31.53 7.55
CA LEU A 582 -58.97 32.59 7.73
C LEU A 582 -60.11 32.15 8.66
N ARG A 583 -60.57 30.91 8.50
CA ARG A 583 -61.66 30.32 9.29
C ARG A 583 -61.45 28.84 9.49
N THR A 584 -62.03 28.29 10.56
CA THR A 584 -61.98 26.85 10.84
C THR A 584 -63.39 26.25 10.84
N PHE A 585 -63.55 25.08 10.24
CA PHE A 585 -64.81 24.37 10.12
C PHE A 585 -64.70 23.00 10.78
N ASN A 586 -65.48 22.78 11.84
CA ASN A 586 -65.50 21.48 12.52
C ASN A 586 -66.60 20.60 11.95
N ILE A 587 -66.22 19.49 11.31
CA ILE A 587 -67.15 18.51 10.77
C ILE A 587 -67.00 17.21 11.56
N SER A 588 -68.08 16.77 12.20
CA SER A 588 -68.11 15.61 13.11
C SER A 588 -67.61 14.28 12.50
N ARG A 589 -67.58 14.15 11.17
CA ARG A 589 -67.04 12.97 10.45
C ARG A 589 -65.59 13.12 9.98
N PHE A 590 -65.09 14.34 9.82
CA PHE A 590 -63.82 14.64 9.13
C PHE A 590 -62.89 15.57 9.92
N GLY A 591 -63.18 15.86 11.19
CA GLY A 591 -62.33 16.72 12.02
C GLY A 591 -62.38 18.19 11.61
N THR A 592 -61.32 18.93 11.96
CA THR A 592 -61.19 20.37 11.69
C THR A 592 -60.66 20.60 10.27
N ILE A 593 -61.40 21.35 9.46
CA ILE A 593 -60.96 21.82 8.14
C ILE A 593 -60.62 23.30 8.25
N ALA A 594 -59.38 23.64 7.90
CA ALA A 594 -58.92 25.02 7.84
C ALA A 594 -59.31 25.63 6.49
N GLY A 595 -60.16 26.64 6.51
CA GLY A 595 -60.43 27.51 5.37
C GLY A 595 -59.29 28.50 5.22
N CYS A 596 -58.46 28.29 4.20
CA CYS A 596 -57.20 28.96 4.00
C CYS A 596 -57.19 29.78 2.72
N ARG A 597 -56.38 30.84 2.70
CA ARG A 597 -56.00 31.56 1.48
C ARG A 597 -54.50 31.43 1.25
N VAL A 598 -54.12 31.00 0.05
CA VAL A 598 -52.70 30.93 -0.34
C VAL A 598 -52.17 32.36 -0.52
N LEU A 599 -51.12 32.70 0.22
CA LEU A 599 -50.48 34.02 0.20
C LEU A 599 -49.41 34.14 -0.87
N ASN A 600 -48.68 33.05 -1.11
CA ASN A 600 -47.65 32.95 -2.12
C ASN A 600 -47.32 31.50 -2.43
N GLY A 601 -46.88 31.23 -3.65
CA GLY A 601 -46.49 29.90 -4.11
C GLY A 601 -47.68 28.99 -4.42
N THR A 602 -47.46 27.68 -4.32
CA THR A 602 -48.45 26.65 -4.65
C THR A 602 -48.48 25.57 -3.59
N ILE A 603 -49.66 25.21 -3.11
CA ILE A 603 -49.85 24.13 -2.14
C ILE A 603 -50.34 22.91 -2.89
N SER A 604 -49.54 21.84 -2.89
CA SER A 604 -49.92 20.54 -3.42
C SER A 604 -50.45 19.64 -2.32
N ARG A 605 -51.35 18.72 -2.67
CA ARG A 605 -51.93 17.74 -1.73
C ARG A 605 -50.87 16.82 -1.11
N ASP A 606 -49.80 16.52 -1.85
CA ASP A 606 -48.76 15.58 -1.41
C ASP A 606 -47.66 16.26 -0.55
N SER A 607 -47.73 17.60 -0.38
CA SER A 607 -46.79 18.37 0.42
C SER A 607 -46.97 18.14 1.92
N ARG A 608 -45.89 18.32 2.68
CA ARG A 608 -45.94 18.49 4.14
C ARG A 608 -46.10 19.96 4.49
N VAL A 609 -46.60 20.25 5.68
CA VAL A 609 -46.91 21.61 6.11
C VAL A 609 -46.39 21.85 7.51
N HIS A 610 -45.61 22.91 7.67
CA HIS A 610 -45.25 23.48 8.96
C HIS A 610 -46.39 24.36 9.46
N LEU A 611 -46.97 24.02 10.60
CA LEU A 611 -47.98 24.86 11.27
C LEU A 611 -47.27 25.91 12.12
N ILE A 612 -47.47 27.18 11.81
CA ILE A 612 -46.83 28.32 12.46
C ILE A 612 -47.88 29.17 13.17
N ARG A 613 -47.69 29.41 14.47
CA ARG A 613 -48.53 30.29 15.30
C ARG A 613 -47.61 31.22 16.08
N ASP A 614 -47.93 32.51 16.13
CA ASP A 614 -47.11 33.52 16.82
C ASP A 614 -45.62 33.49 16.42
N GLN A 615 -45.35 33.28 15.12
CA GLN A 615 -43.99 33.15 14.54
C GLN A 615 -43.17 31.93 15.02
N LYS A 616 -43.80 30.96 15.70
CA LYS A 616 -43.15 29.69 16.08
C LYS A 616 -43.74 28.53 15.30
N VAL A 617 -42.88 27.65 14.80
CA VAL A 617 -43.28 26.36 14.22
C VAL A 617 -43.73 25.45 15.36
N LEU A 618 -45.00 25.03 15.34
CA LEU A 618 -45.54 24.11 16.34
C LEU A 618 -45.14 22.67 16.04
N ASN A 619 -45.35 22.22 14.79
CA ASN A 619 -45.01 20.89 14.33
C ASN A 619 -45.18 20.78 12.80
N ASP A 620 -44.69 19.68 12.21
CA ASP A 620 -44.97 19.29 10.83
C ASP A 620 -46.16 18.32 10.72
N TYR A 621 -47.01 18.53 9.72
CA TYR A 621 -48.16 17.67 9.45
C TYR A 621 -48.27 17.38 7.95
N ARG A 622 -48.80 16.20 7.60
CA ARG A 622 -49.19 15.87 6.22
C ARG A 622 -50.57 16.44 5.92
N ILE A 623 -50.80 16.86 4.67
CA ILE A 623 -52.13 17.28 4.23
C ILE A 623 -52.99 16.02 4.00
N GLY A 624 -54.02 15.82 4.82
CA GLY A 624 -54.96 14.71 4.67
C GLY A 624 -55.94 14.92 3.51
N SER A 625 -56.38 16.16 3.29
CA SER A 625 -57.21 16.52 2.13
C SER A 625 -57.05 17.98 1.75
N LEU A 626 -57.04 18.25 0.45
CA LEU A 626 -57.01 19.58 -0.14
C LEU A 626 -58.23 19.74 -1.04
N LYS A 627 -59.14 20.65 -0.67
CA LYS A 627 -60.39 20.87 -1.41
C LYS A 627 -60.54 22.33 -1.81
N ARG A 628 -61.14 22.57 -2.96
CA ARG A 628 -61.63 23.89 -3.33
C ARG A 628 -63.13 23.79 -3.51
N GLU A 629 -63.87 24.57 -2.73
CA GLU A 629 -65.33 24.52 -2.66
C GLU A 629 -65.84 23.11 -2.33
N LYS A 630 -66.25 22.33 -3.34
CA LYS A 630 -66.75 20.96 -3.18
C LYS A 630 -65.83 19.90 -3.81
N ASP A 631 -64.84 20.32 -4.59
CA ASP A 631 -64.01 19.42 -5.39
C ASP A 631 -62.64 19.20 -4.75
N ASP A 632 -62.10 17.99 -4.88
CA ASP A 632 -60.73 17.66 -4.48
C ASP A 632 -59.74 18.30 -5.47
N ALA A 633 -58.86 19.15 -4.94
CA ALA A 633 -57.86 19.86 -5.72
C ALA A 633 -56.50 19.17 -5.56
N LYS A 634 -55.79 18.96 -6.69
CA LYS A 634 -54.41 18.46 -6.65
C LYS A 634 -53.45 19.53 -6.15
N GLU A 635 -53.62 20.76 -6.65
CA GLU A 635 -52.79 21.90 -6.30
C GLU A 635 -53.63 23.18 -6.24
N VAL A 636 -53.25 24.11 -5.36
CA VAL A 636 -53.89 25.42 -5.20
C VAL A 636 -52.83 26.50 -5.34
N ARG A 637 -53.09 27.47 -6.23
CA ARG A 637 -52.17 28.57 -6.55
C ARG A 637 -52.40 29.80 -5.68
N ASP A 638 -51.41 30.67 -5.67
CA ASP A 638 -51.44 31.99 -5.04
C ASP A 638 -52.74 32.76 -5.31
N GLY A 639 -53.26 33.42 -4.27
CA GLY A 639 -54.46 34.23 -4.27
C GLY A 639 -55.77 33.44 -4.19
N MET A 640 -55.73 32.11 -4.31
CA MET A 640 -56.93 31.27 -4.25
C MET A 640 -57.25 30.81 -2.83
N GLU A 641 -58.55 30.62 -2.58
CA GLU A 641 -59.06 30.02 -1.35
C GLU A 641 -59.18 28.49 -1.50
N CYS A 642 -58.86 27.79 -0.41
CA CYS A 642 -58.93 26.34 -0.31
C CYS A 642 -59.24 25.89 1.11
N GLY A 643 -59.82 24.69 1.23
CA GLY A 643 -59.95 23.96 2.48
C GLY A 643 -58.80 22.97 2.63
N ILE A 644 -58.00 23.12 3.67
CA ILE A 644 -56.90 22.22 4.02
C ILE A 644 -57.27 21.46 5.29
N ARG A 645 -57.12 20.13 5.25
CA ARG A 645 -57.21 19.29 6.44
C ARG A 645 -55.84 18.70 6.74
N LEU A 646 -55.36 18.89 7.97
CA LEU A 646 -54.13 18.25 8.45
C LEU A 646 -54.43 16.85 8.95
N ASP A 647 -53.54 15.91 8.67
CA ASP A 647 -53.65 14.54 9.16
C ASP A 647 -53.20 14.44 10.63
N GLY A 648 -53.99 13.78 11.46
CA GLY A 648 -53.70 13.61 12.89
C GLY A 648 -53.80 14.87 13.79
N PHE A 649 -54.12 16.06 13.26
CA PHE A 649 -54.18 17.30 14.04
C PHE A 649 -55.47 18.11 13.81
N ASN A 650 -56.13 18.48 14.91
CA ASN A 650 -57.44 19.16 14.88
C ASN A 650 -57.46 20.54 15.55
N ASP A 651 -56.41 20.97 16.27
CA ASP A 651 -56.36 22.29 16.94
C ASP A 651 -55.78 23.39 16.04
N VAL A 652 -56.32 23.52 14.83
CA VAL A 652 -56.00 24.64 13.92
C VAL A 652 -56.84 25.85 14.33
N LYS A 653 -56.23 27.04 14.39
CA LYS A 653 -56.89 28.29 14.79
C LYS A 653 -56.85 29.32 13.68
N GLU A 654 -57.78 30.28 13.75
CA GLU A 654 -57.79 31.43 12.86
C GLU A 654 -56.54 32.29 13.08
N GLY A 655 -55.88 32.70 12.00
CA GLY A 655 -54.61 33.41 12.04
C GLY A 655 -53.36 32.52 12.02
N ASP A 656 -53.49 31.19 12.09
CA ASP A 656 -52.36 30.28 11.89
C ASP A 656 -51.81 30.38 10.45
N LEU A 657 -50.50 30.23 10.30
CA LEU A 657 -49.82 30.19 9.01
C LEU A 657 -49.39 28.75 8.70
N LEU A 658 -49.73 28.29 7.51
CA LEU A 658 -49.39 26.97 6.98
C LEU A 658 -48.32 27.14 5.91
N GLU A 659 -47.10 26.70 6.19
CA GLU A 659 -46.00 26.70 5.22
C GLU A 659 -45.82 25.31 4.62
N ALA A 660 -46.22 25.14 3.37
CA ALA A 660 -46.10 23.89 2.64
C ALA A 660 -44.70 23.71 2.07
N TYR A 661 -44.09 22.57 2.31
CA TYR A 661 -42.76 22.21 1.81
C TYR A 661 -42.77 20.82 1.18
N ARG A 662 -41.83 20.62 0.25
CA ARG A 662 -41.51 19.31 -0.32
C ARG A 662 -40.08 18.94 0.09
N VAL A 663 -39.88 17.66 0.36
CA VAL A 663 -38.54 17.13 0.62
C VAL A 663 -37.97 16.69 -0.73
N ASP A 664 -36.94 17.38 -1.19
CA ASP A 664 -36.19 17.00 -2.39
C ASP A 664 -34.94 16.23 -1.96
N GLU A 665 -34.67 15.11 -2.63
CA GLU A 665 -33.46 14.31 -2.42
C GLU A 665 -32.39 14.75 -3.43
N ILE A 666 -31.39 15.48 -2.95
CA ILE A 666 -30.27 15.97 -3.76
C ILE A 666 -29.10 15.01 -3.61
N LYS A 667 -28.56 14.51 -4.72
CA LYS A 667 -27.34 13.68 -4.70
C LYS A 667 -26.16 14.54 -4.23
N ARG A 668 -25.46 14.07 -3.20
CA ARG A 668 -24.26 14.74 -2.67
C ARG A 668 -23.04 14.42 -3.52
N THR A 669 -22.07 15.33 -3.54
CA THR A 669 -20.72 15.07 -4.06
C THR A 669 -19.75 14.93 -2.91
N LEU A 670 -18.59 14.32 -3.16
CA LEU A 670 -17.56 14.09 -2.14
C LEU A 670 -16.91 15.38 -1.60
N ASP A 671 -17.06 16.50 -2.33
CA ASP A 671 -16.53 17.81 -1.94
C ASP A 671 -17.55 18.65 -1.15
N SER A 672 -18.76 18.10 -0.89
CA SER A 672 -19.90 18.77 -0.24
C SER A 672 -19.93 18.58 1.27
#